data_AF-A0A661TM41-F1
#
_entry.id   AF-A0A661TM41-F1
#
_cell.length_a   1.000
_cell.length_b   1.000
_cell.length_c   1.000
_cell.angle_alpha   90.00
_cell.angle_beta   90.00
_cell.angle_gamma   90.00
#
_symmetry.space_group_name_H-M   'P 1'
#
loop_
_entity.id
_entity.type
_entity.pdbx_description
1 polymer ?
#
loop_
_entity_poly.entity_id
_entity_poly.type
_entity_poly.pdbx_seq_one_letter_code
_entity_poly.pdbx_strand_id
1 'polypeptide(L)'
;MIKKLSLINYISPAQVVVLILFGLIMLNSCGEGVNIGEANKVLTSFSIEWPEGFDGTLISDEPVDVIIKALDQDGNEFNWSGSINIIATSSDIIIKPSTVDVKDGKANITLRISNDTDDSIETYIKVLSDEVVIQIAMLITVEVATPEIVVRNRNVLISNGDMYDGGSAVLGYYKDIVFTIENKGNVDLQLTNTPAVIINGDSEFTIENQPSGIIEKGKSVDFIVRFVPSDLEEYSTTLTIASSDPENGVYIISLKGHGIKHDIIVKNETTIINPDDDCDIGSTNEGEAGEPVVFTVENVSTETIDLYDVSLVSGNVDQFILDTSTTDFSLSSGEETTFFMTFSPETRGEKSCEVSIGSSSVEGKYNFTVRGTGTYPEIAVRQDDVELPSGVGEYGFGGLFADESSKTTTFTIFNEGTGELRINDVQLAGGNIDQFTLDTSNLDGVLGGGENATFNVIFSPISVGEKCAVVNIITNDSAQKNYTFEVKGAGNWKKSLEYSFEVSVSVAVDSNNNLYVIGYDYDNGSLMSIRKFDEYCNEDTENWNKKIPGFLGISIAVDSNDNVYAIGINSDRKYVVKKFNSNGVEDTENWNIEINYVLPDHPSFYLSRGIKVASIAVDNDDNVYIGGYYMVSEEGDIDWWVKKFDSNGNEDIDHWNKVFSCNYVYQNYLQSIGIDSNNNVYIVGNLGVWGHIKKFDKDGNLKWEEDVMPSGTSAVTRGITIDSCDNIYVVGVTNDVYGNDENYSYLRSFTSSGDWRMKWDWCSYYSDADFPFKGEAFSVVKDSDDNIYVVGAIYNFFDENSGKDWWIRKFDSMGDYYEISDYDKRFQFVDYEDEYAFSAAMDQNNHLWVNGFLSCGDYSVYDPILTKFFE
;
A
#
# COMPACT_ATOMS: atom_id res chain seq x y z
N MET A 1 3.94 10.46 -14.08
CA MET A 1 2.98 10.90 -13.04
C MET A 1 2.15 12.08 -13.54
N ILE A 2 1.03 11.81 -14.22
CA ILE A 2 -0.03 12.80 -14.49
C ILE A 2 -1.36 12.03 -14.43
N LYS A 3 -2.16 12.22 -13.36
CA LYS A 3 -3.64 12.12 -13.34
C LYS A 3 -4.20 12.18 -11.91
N LYS A 4 -4.92 13.26 -11.60
CA LYS A 4 -6.29 13.34 -11.04
C LYS A 4 -6.44 14.63 -10.23
N LEU A 5 -7.11 15.60 -10.83
CA LEU A 5 -7.76 16.71 -10.12
C LEU A 5 -9.21 16.69 -10.62
N SER A 6 -10.12 16.25 -9.76
CA SER A 6 -11.55 16.47 -9.93
C SER A 6 -12.17 16.69 -8.56
N LEU A 7 -12.93 17.78 -8.46
CA LEU A 7 -13.73 18.27 -7.34
C LEU A 7 -12.98 19.10 -6.28
N ILE A 8 -13.14 20.42 -6.34
CA ILE A 8 -13.87 21.23 -5.35
C ILE A 8 -14.27 22.57 -6.01
N ASN A 9 -15.52 22.94 -5.85
CA ASN A 9 -16.16 24.17 -6.34
C ASN A 9 -16.44 25.10 -5.13
N TYR A 10 -16.14 26.40 -5.29
CA TYR A 10 -16.56 27.56 -4.48
C TYR A 10 -15.99 27.80 -3.05
N ILE A 11 -14.94 28.65 -2.94
CA ILE A 11 -14.73 29.61 -1.83
C ILE A 11 -14.24 30.97 -2.42
N SER A 12 -14.67 32.09 -1.80
CA SER A 12 -14.53 33.50 -2.23
C SER A 12 -13.10 34.09 -2.03
N PRO A 13 -12.78 35.29 -2.57
CA PRO A 13 -11.40 35.74 -2.73
C PRO A 13 -10.91 36.58 -1.54
N ALA A 14 -10.10 35.98 -0.67
CA ALA A 14 -9.02 36.61 0.09
C ALA A 14 -8.48 35.63 1.14
N GLN A 15 -7.50 34.79 0.78
CA GLN A 15 -6.57 34.16 1.71
C GLN A 15 -5.39 33.56 0.94
N VAL A 16 -4.18 33.75 1.47
CA VAL A 16 -2.94 33.13 0.99
C VAL A 16 -3.00 31.65 1.36
N VAL A 17 -3.11 30.78 0.35
CA VAL A 17 -2.91 29.34 0.49
C VAL A 17 -1.57 29.01 -0.17
N VAL A 18 -0.61 28.58 0.63
CA VAL A 18 0.64 27.98 0.14
C VAL A 18 0.34 26.51 -0.17
N LEU A 19 0.20 26.20 -1.45
CA LEU A 19 0.11 24.84 -1.97
C LEU A 19 1.49 24.47 -2.55
N ILE A 20 2.22 23.60 -1.87
CA ILE A 20 3.47 23.02 -2.37
C ILE A 20 3.10 21.77 -3.18
N LEU A 21 3.02 21.91 -4.50
CA LEU A 21 3.25 20.81 -5.43
C LEU A 21 4.56 21.12 -6.17
N PHE A 22 5.42 20.11 -6.28
CA PHE A 22 6.72 20.08 -6.93
C PHE A 22 7.03 21.20 -7.95
N GLY A 23 8.03 22.03 -7.62
CA GLY A 23 8.83 22.79 -8.59
C GLY A 23 8.29 24.17 -9.01
N LEU A 24 9.17 25.18 -8.88
CA LEU A 24 9.08 26.61 -9.27
C LEU A 24 8.27 27.56 -8.36
N ILE A 25 8.99 28.46 -7.68
CA ILE A 25 8.49 29.82 -7.39
C ILE A 25 8.85 30.71 -8.59
N MET A 26 7.84 31.09 -9.37
CA MET A 26 7.89 32.28 -10.24
C MET A 26 7.60 33.51 -9.38
N LEU A 27 8.59 34.37 -9.15
CA LEU A 27 8.34 35.72 -8.64
C LEU A 27 7.79 36.58 -9.78
N ASN A 28 6.47 36.64 -9.91
CA ASN A 28 5.82 37.78 -10.56
C ASN A 28 5.52 38.82 -9.47
N SER A 29 6.35 39.86 -9.38
CA SER A 29 5.96 41.08 -8.67
C SER A 29 5.33 42.06 -9.65
N CYS A 30 4.02 42.27 -9.54
CA CYS A 30 3.40 43.52 -9.95
C CYS A 30 3.72 44.58 -8.88
N GLY A 31 4.68 45.46 -9.16
CA GLY A 31 5.02 46.60 -8.30
C GLY A 31 6.38 47.17 -8.66
N GLU A 32 6.44 48.45 -9.00
CA GLU A 32 7.62 49.16 -9.52
C GLU A 32 8.85 49.06 -8.61
N GLY A 33 10.00 48.74 -9.22
CA GLY A 33 11.31 49.18 -8.73
C GLY A 33 12.10 48.24 -7.84
N VAL A 34 12.57 47.10 -8.36
CA VAL A 34 13.81 46.46 -7.87
C VAL A 34 14.74 46.22 -9.05
N ASN A 35 15.92 46.83 -8.97
CA ASN A 35 16.95 46.80 -9.99
C ASN A 35 17.73 45.47 -9.85
N ILE A 36 17.78 44.66 -10.91
CA ILE A 36 18.31 43.28 -10.92
C ILE A 36 19.87 43.26 -10.86
N GLY A 37 20.48 44.32 -10.33
CA GLY A 37 21.94 44.52 -10.25
C GLY A 37 22.56 44.29 -8.88
N GLU A 38 21.78 43.90 -7.86
CA GLU A 38 22.25 43.83 -6.46
C GLU A 38 22.26 42.41 -5.85
N ALA A 39 22.10 41.36 -6.68
CA ALA A 39 21.95 39.98 -6.19
C ALA A 39 23.26 39.26 -5.77
N ASN A 40 24.42 39.91 -5.83
CA ASN A 40 25.74 39.28 -5.62
C ASN A 40 26.57 39.91 -4.48
N LYS A 41 25.94 40.29 -3.37
CA LYS A 41 26.66 40.87 -2.22
C LYS A 41 26.77 39.90 -1.05
N VAL A 42 27.99 39.66 -0.58
CA VAL A 42 28.27 38.84 0.61
C VAL A 42 27.91 39.64 1.85
N LEU A 43 26.96 39.16 2.64
CA LEU A 43 26.53 39.78 3.89
C LEU A 43 27.49 39.41 5.02
N THR A 44 28.02 40.42 5.73
CA THR A 44 29.08 40.28 6.74
C THR A 44 28.58 40.39 8.18
N SER A 45 27.39 40.95 8.39
CA SER A 45 26.77 40.98 9.72
C SER A 45 25.25 41.01 9.60
N PHE A 46 24.58 40.54 10.65
CA PHE A 46 23.14 40.58 10.82
C PHE A 46 22.81 41.10 12.21
N SER A 47 21.75 41.90 12.31
CA SER A 47 21.18 42.33 13.59
C SER A 47 19.66 42.38 13.48
N ILE A 48 18.96 42.10 14.58
CA ILE A 48 17.52 42.25 14.66
C ILE A 48 17.25 43.50 15.50
N GLU A 49 16.55 44.46 14.91
CA GLU A 49 16.02 45.62 15.60
C GLU A 49 14.58 45.31 16.02
N TRP A 50 14.39 45.30 17.34
CA TRP A 50 13.09 45.09 17.96
C TRP A 50 12.31 46.41 18.04
N PRO A 51 10.97 46.36 18.13
CA PRO A 51 10.15 47.56 18.32
C PRO A 51 10.62 48.40 19.51
N GLU A 52 10.54 49.72 19.35
CA GLU A 52 10.93 50.67 20.39
C GLU A 52 10.07 50.47 21.65
N GLY A 53 10.69 50.10 22.77
CA GLY A 53 10.00 49.78 24.03
C GLY A 53 9.80 48.28 24.32
N PHE A 54 10.29 47.38 23.46
CA PHE A 54 10.29 45.94 23.73
C PHE A 54 11.26 45.60 24.86
N ASP A 55 10.73 45.13 26.00
CA ASP A 55 11.51 44.84 27.22
C ASP A 55 11.97 43.39 27.35
N GLY A 56 11.73 42.56 26.33
CA GLY A 56 12.09 41.14 26.29
C GLY A 56 11.06 40.21 26.95
N THR A 57 9.88 40.71 27.31
CA THR A 57 8.81 39.91 27.93
C THR A 57 7.65 39.74 26.94
N LEU A 58 7.36 38.51 26.52
CA LEU A 58 6.20 38.19 25.68
C LEU A 58 5.16 37.44 26.51
N ILE A 59 4.00 38.06 26.73
CA ILE A 59 2.78 37.40 27.19
C ILE A 59 1.67 37.78 26.21
N SER A 60 1.63 37.15 25.03
CA SER A 60 0.41 36.99 24.21
C SER A 60 0.72 36.31 22.87
N ASP A 61 -0.28 35.61 22.32
CA ASP A 61 -0.32 34.94 21.01
C ASP A 61 -0.26 35.89 19.78
N GLU A 62 0.24 37.12 19.95
CA GLU A 62 0.35 38.09 18.86
C GLU A 62 1.79 38.17 18.32
N PRO A 63 1.97 38.10 16.98
CA PRO A 63 3.29 38.17 16.35
C PRO A 63 3.96 39.53 16.59
N VAL A 64 5.25 39.51 16.93
CA VAL A 64 6.04 40.73 17.09
C VAL A 64 6.72 41.07 15.77
N ASP A 65 6.39 42.24 15.22
CA ASP A 65 7.06 42.77 14.04
C ASP A 65 8.49 43.22 14.38
N VAL A 66 9.46 42.78 13.59
CA VAL A 66 10.89 43.08 13.76
C VAL A 66 11.49 43.55 12.43
N ILE A 67 12.60 44.28 12.53
CA ILE A 67 13.40 44.65 11.37
C ILE A 67 14.72 43.87 11.42
N ILE A 68 14.94 43.04 10.42
CA ILE A 68 16.21 42.35 10.23
C ILE A 68 17.09 43.26 9.39
N LYS A 69 18.24 43.64 9.94
CA LYS A 69 19.28 44.40 9.24
C LYS A 69 20.44 43.49 8.89
N ALA A 70 21.00 43.67 7.70
CA ALA A 70 22.28 43.08 7.34
C ALA A 70 23.20 44.11 6.71
N LEU A 71 24.51 43.94 6.92
CA LEU A 71 25.51 44.71 6.20
C LEU A 71 26.19 43.82 5.17
N ASP A 72 26.47 44.34 3.98
CA ASP A 72 27.34 43.68 3.01
C ASP A 72 28.85 43.86 3.34
N GLN A 73 29.71 43.21 2.56
CA GLN A 73 31.18 43.32 2.64
C GLN A 73 31.73 44.73 2.36
N ASP A 74 30.92 45.61 1.78
CA ASP A 74 31.24 47.01 1.49
C ASP A 74 30.63 47.98 2.54
N GLY A 75 29.91 47.46 3.54
CA GLY A 75 29.29 48.23 4.63
C GLY A 75 27.91 48.82 4.32
N ASN A 76 27.24 48.40 3.24
CA ASN A 76 25.88 48.87 2.91
C ASN A 76 24.82 48.06 3.66
N GLU A 77 23.79 48.75 4.17
CA GLU A 77 22.73 48.19 5.00
C GLU A 77 21.50 47.76 4.19
N PHE A 78 21.02 46.55 4.44
CA PHE A 78 19.81 45.95 3.88
C PHE A 78 18.83 45.66 5.01
N ASN A 79 17.60 46.13 4.88
CA ASN A 79 16.57 46.02 5.90
C ASN A 79 15.36 45.25 5.37
N TRP A 80 14.92 44.26 6.12
CA TRP A 80 13.70 43.50 5.85
C TRP A 80 12.78 43.54 7.06
N SER A 81 11.50 43.79 6.84
CA SER A 81 10.46 43.62 7.85
C SER A 81 10.01 42.17 7.91
N GLY A 82 9.93 41.59 9.10
CA GLY A 82 9.37 40.26 9.35
C GLY A 82 8.66 40.21 10.69
N SER A 83 7.92 39.12 10.96
CA SER A 83 7.20 38.95 12.22
C SER A 83 7.60 37.64 12.88
N ILE A 84 7.85 37.66 14.19
CA ILE A 84 8.24 36.48 14.97
C ILE A 84 7.08 36.09 15.89
N ASN A 85 6.61 34.85 15.77
CA ASN A 85 5.61 34.24 16.65
C ASN A 85 6.29 33.33 17.67
N ILE A 86 6.01 33.53 18.96
CA ILE A 86 6.53 32.68 20.04
C ILE A 86 5.35 32.23 20.91
N ILE A 87 5.04 30.94 20.90
CA ILE A 87 3.99 30.36 21.76
C ILE A 87 4.66 29.83 23.03
N ALA A 88 4.48 30.53 24.15
CA ALA A 88 4.94 30.09 25.46
C ALA A 88 3.75 29.57 26.28
N THR A 89 3.82 28.33 26.77
CA THR A 89 2.74 27.69 27.55
C THR A 89 2.75 28.09 29.03
N SER A 90 3.66 28.99 29.45
CA SER A 90 3.79 29.47 30.82
C SER A 90 4.25 30.94 30.84
N SER A 91 3.69 31.72 31.77
CA SER A 91 4.02 33.14 32.00
C SER A 91 5.42 33.39 32.58
N ASP A 92 6.14 32.32 32.95
CA ASP A 92 7.39 32.40 33.71
C ASP A 92 8.63 32.22 32.81
N ILE A 93 8.44 32.16 31.49
CA ILE A 93 9.50 31.97 30.49
C ILE A 93 10.00 33.34 30.02
N ILE A 94 11.24 33.70 30.38
CA ILE A 94 11.92 34.91 29.90
C ILE A 94 12.90 34.51 28.79
N ILE A 95 12.72 35.06 27.59
CA ILE A 95 13.62 34.85 26.46
C ILE A 95 14.54 36.07 26.35
N LYS A 96 15.83 35.87 26.61
CA LYS A 96 16.84 36.93 26.44
C LYS A 96 17.61 36.68 25.15
N PRO A 97 17.71 37.64 24.22
CA PRO A 97 18.53 37.49 23.04
C PRO A 97 19.99 37.34 23.46
N SER A 98 20.68 36.33 22.92
CA SER A 98 22.14 36.22 23.06
C SER A 98 22.82 36.24 21.69
N THR A 99 24.13 36.44 21.72
CA THR A 99 25.01 36.82 20.61
C THR A 99 24.78 36.03 19.32
N VAL A 100 24.82 36.76 18.20
CA VAL A 100 24.97 36.21 16.85
C VAL A 100 26.44 35.91 16.63
N ASP A 101 26.79 34.64 16.46
CA ASP A 101 28.14 34.25 16.05
C ASP A 101 28.10 33.91 14.55
N VAL A 102 28.99 34.55 13.78
CA VAL A 102 29.06 34.40 12.33
C VAL A 102 30.33 33.64 11.99
N LYS A 103 30.17 32.42 11.45
CA LYS A 103 31.25 31.63 10.90
C LYS A 103 30.81 31.08 9.54
N ASP A 104 31.70 31.21 8.55
CA ASP A 104 31.51 30.66 7.20
C ASP A 104 30.20 31.11 6.52
N GLY A 105 29.84 32.40 6.66
CA GLY A 105 28.66 32.98 6.03
C GLY A 105 27.32 32.53 6.63
N LYS A 106 27.34 31.80 7.76
CA LYS A 106 26.15 31.37 8.49
C LYS A 106 26.04 32.11 9.82
N ALA A 107 24.84 32.62 10.12
CA ALA A 107 24.52 33.21 11.40
C ALA A 107 23.84 32.16 12.28
N ASN A 108 24.46 31.80 13.40
CA ASN A 108 23.80 31.01 14.44
C ASN A 108 23.17 31.97 15.44
N ILE A 109 21.83 31.98 15.50
CA ILE A 109 21.09 32.77 16.48
C ILE A 109 20.85 31.89 17.70
N THR A 110 21.47 32.22 18.82
CA THR A 110 21.27 31.50 20.08
C THR A 110 20.26 32.25 20.94
N LEU A 111 19.07 31.69 21.11
CA LEU A 111 18.07 32.21 22.04
C LEU A 111 18.32 31.60 23.42
N ARG A 112 18.49 32.44 24.45
CA ARG A 112 18.53 31.96 25.84
C ARG A 112 17.12 31.99 26.40
N ILE A 113 16.67 30.84 26.87
CA ILE A 113 15.39 30.67 27.55
C ILE A 113 15.69 30.43 29.02
N SER A 114 15.23 31.30 29.92
CA SER A 114 15.45 31.17 31.36
C SER A 114 14.16 31.36 32.15
N ASN A 115 13.96 30.56 33.19
CA ASN A 115 13.00 30.80 34.26
C ASN A 115 13.80 31.40 35.43
N ASP A 116 13.58 32.67 35.76
CA ASP A 116 14.55 33.54 36.43
C ASP A 116 14.91 33.08 37.86
N THR A 117 16.18 32.71 38.08
CA THR A 117 17.09 33.21 39.16
C THR A 117 18.42 32.46 39.24
N ASP A 118 18.72 31.47 38.38
CA ASP A 118 20.03 30.80 38.39
C ASP A 118 20.58 30.57 36.97
N ASP A 119 21.75 31.14 36.71
CA ASP A 119 22.37 31.33 35.38
C ASP A 119 23.09 30.05 34.89
N SER A 120 22.59 28.85 35.22
CA SER A 120 23.31 27.60 34.92
C SER A 120 22.44 26.35 34.76
N ILE A 121 21.72 26.23 33.64
CA ILE A 121 21.28 24.92 33.15
C ILE A 121 21.42 24.86 31.62
N GLU A 122 22.49 24.22 31.13
CA GLU A 122 22.53 23.67 29.77
C GLU A 122 21.83 22.29 29.81
N THR A 123 20.67 22.15 29.15
CA THR A 123 19.99 20.86 29.01
C THR A 123 19.82 20.51 27.54
N TYR A 124 20.21 19.29 27.16
CA TYR A 124 19.84 18.64 25.90
C TYR A 124 18.51 17.90 26.09
N ILE A 125 17.52 18.17 25.25
CA ILE A 125 16.22 17.49 25.33
C ILE A 125 16.27 16.16 24.55
N LYS A 126 15.93 15.07 25.24
CA LYS A 126 15.52 13.77 24.68
C LYS A 126 14.14 13.45 25.24
N VAL A 127 13.12 13.32 24.40
CA VAL A 127 11.75 12.88 24.80
C VAL A 127 11.16 11.94 23.76
N LEU A 128 10.51 10.88 24.26
CA LEU A 128 9.72 9.86 23.60
C LEU A 128 8.23 10.21 23.79
N SER A 129 7.43 10.21 22.70
CA SER A 129 5.94 10.27 22.60
C SER A 129 5.22 11.43 23.33
N ASP A 130 4.19 12.11 22.85
CA ASP A 130 3.43 12.16 21.59
C ASP A 130 3.28 13.64 21.20
N GLU A 131 3.33 13.91 19.89
CA GLU A 131 3.62 15.22 19.26
C GLU A 131 5.04 15.77 19.46
N VAL A 132 5.97 15.16 18.72
CA VAL A 132 7.17 15.85 18.25
C VAL A 132 7.05 15.96 16.73
N VAL A 133 6.79 17.17 16.24
CA VAL A 133 7.13 17.52 14.85
C VAL A 133 8.65 17.53 14.77
N ILE A 134 9.22 16.40 14.38
CA ILE A 134 10.58 16.36 13.85
C ILE A 134 10.50 17.02 12.48
N GLN A 135 10.78 18.32 12.43
CA GLN A 135 11.13 18.93 11.16
C GLN A 135 12.47 18.33 10.76
N ILE A 136 12.41 17.44 9.77
CA ILE A 136 13.56 16.94 9.04
C ILE A 136 14.42 18.14 8.66
N ALA A 137 15.71 18.06 8.93
CA ALA A 137 16.69 18.95 8.35
C ALA A 137 16.54 18.93 6.82
N MET A 138 15.80 19.89 6.26
CA MET A 138 15.98 20.21 4.85
C MET A 138 17.25 21.04 4.77
N LEU A 139 18.28 20.45 4.17
CA LEU A 139 19.25 21.21 3.40
C LEU A 139 18.42 22.09 2.46
N ILE A 140 18.29 23.40 2.75
CA ILE A 140 17.87 24.35 1.73
C ILE A 140 19.09 24.50 0.83
N THR A 141 19.22 23.59 -0.14
CA THR A 141 20.06 23.83 -1.30
C THR A 141 19.34 24.90 -2.10
N VAL A 142 19.81 26.15 -2.04
CA VAL A 142 19.45 27.14 -3.05
C VAL A 142 20.14 26.66 -4.33
N GLU A 143 19.45 25.83 -5.11
CA GLU A 143 19.88 25.55 -6.46
C GLU A 143 19.77 26.86 -7.26
N VAL A 144 20.90 27.49 -7.49
CA VAL A 144 20.98 28.61 -8.43
C VAL A 144 20.57 28.06 -9.78
N ALA A 145 19.60 28.72 -10.44
CA ALA A 145 19.20 28.39 -11.79
C ALA A 145 20.34 28.72 -12.76
N THR A 146 21.18 27.74 -13.10
CA THR A 146 22.33 27.91 -13.99
C THR A 146 22.31 26.86 -15.08
N PRO A 147 22.43 27.23 -16.36
CA PRO A 147 22.76 26.28 -17.41
C PRO A 147 24.23 25.89 -17.28
N GLU A 148 24.57 24.64 -17.58
CA GLU A 148 25.94 24.11 -17.51
C GLU A 148 26.24 23.31 -18.77
N ILE A 149 27.17 23.78 -19.59
CA ILE A 149 27.58 23.12 -20.83
C ILE A 149 28.70 22.11 -20.55
N VAL A 150 28.47 20.88 -20.99
CA VAL A 150 29.48 19.82 -21.00
C VAL A 150 29.59 19.28 -22.42
N VAL A 151 30.81 19.17 -22.95
CA VAL A 151 31.04 18.57 -24.27
C VAL A 151 31.80 17.26 -24.12
N ARG A 152 31.34 16.23 -24.80
CA ARG A 152 31.96 14.90 -24.82
C ARG A 152 32.18 14.40 -26.24
N ASN A 153 33.19 13.57 -26.42
CA ASN A 153 33.21 12.58 -27.50
C ASN A 153 33.02 11.21 -26.84
N ARG A 154 31.88 10.56 -27.11
CA ARG A 154 31.45 9.35 -26.39
C ARG A 154 31.47 9.60 -24.88
N ASN A 155 32.21 8.80 -24.11
CA ASN A 155 32.32 8.94 -22.66
C ASN A 155 33.47 9.87 -22.21
N VAL A 156 34.27 10.38 -23.14
CA VAL A 156 35.42 11.24 -22.83
C VAL A 156 34.95 12.70 -22.71
N LEU A 157 35.11 13.28 -21.53
CA LEU A 157 34.94 14.72 -21.31
C LEU A 157 36.04 15.48 -22.06
N ILE A 158 35.64 16.48 -22.82
CA ILE A 158 36.56 17.41 -23.49
C ILE A 158 36.40 18.75 -22.81
N SER A 159 37.41 19.17 -22.03
CA SER A 159 37.32 20.41 -21.28
C SER A 159 37.47 21.63 -22.19
N ASN A 160 36.99 22.78 -21.72
CA ASN A 160 37.10 24.02 -22.47
C ASN A 160 38.57 24.42 -22.70
N GLY A 161 38.95 24.57 -23.96
CA GLY A 161 40.31 24.88 -24.42
C GLY A 161 41.19 23.66 -24.72
N ASP A 162 40.72 22.44 -24.45
CA ASP A 162 41.50 21.23 -24.67
C ASP A 162 41.71 20.94 -26.17
N MET A 163 42.81 20.22 -26.45
CA MET A 163 43.06 19.63 -27.75
C MET A 163 42.50 18.20 -27.78
N TYR A 164 41.62 17.94 -28.74
CA TYR A 164 41.12 16.62 -29.08
C TYR A 164 41.82 16.11 -30.35
N ASP A 165 42.31 14.88 -30.30
CA ASP A 165 42.86 14.20 -31.47
C ASP A 165 41.75 13.40 -32.15
N GLY A 166 41.31 13.87 -33.31
CA GLY A 166 40.33 13.21 -34.17
C GLY A 166 40.86 11.94 -34.82
N GLY A 167 42.16 11.65 -34.70
CA GLY A 167 42.81 10.49 -35.30
C GLY A 167 43.01 10.63 -36.80
N SER A 168 43.13 9.48 -37.47
CA SER A 168 43.54 9.41 -38.87
C SER A 168 42.37 9.08 -39.81
N ALA A 169 42.44 9.56 -41.05
CA ALA A 169 41.52 9.17 -42.13
C ALA A 169 42.29 8.86 -43.42
N VAL A 170 41.82 7.88 -44.19
CA VAL A 170 42.44 7.51 -45.47
C VAL A 170 42.16 8.58 -46.52
N LEU A 171 43.17 8.94 -47.32
CA LEU A 171 43.04 9.96 -48.37
C LEU A 171 41.84 9.73 -49.30
N GLY A 172 41.06 10.78 -49.53
CA GLY A 172 39.85 10.73 -50.36
C GLY A 172 38.62 10.12 -49.68
N TYR A 173 38.77 9.62 -48.44
CA TYR A 173 37.70 9.14 -47.58
C TYR A 173 37.56 10.07 -46.37
N TYR A 174 36.46 9.89 -45.63
CA TYR A 174 36.14 10.74 -44.50
C TYR A 174 36.24 10.00 -43.17
N LYS A 175 36.42 10.78 -42.11
CA LYS A 175 36.18 10.36 -40.72
C LYS A 175 35.21 11.32 -40.07
N ASP A 176 34.12 10.78 -39.55
CA ASP A 176 33.14 11.56 -38.79
C ASP A 176 33.48 11.50 -37.30
N ILE A 177 33.61 12.67 -36.69
CA ILE A 177 33.94 12.86 -35.28
C ILE A 177 32.70 13.44 -34.62
N VAL A 178 32.04 12.62 -33.81
CA VAL A 178 30.78 12.98 -33.15
C VAL A 178 31.06 13.62 -31.80
N PHE A 179 30.52 14.81 -31.57
CA PHE A 179 30.55 15.46 -30.27
C PHE A 179 29.14 15.61 -29.73
N THR A 180 28.98 15.35 -28.44
CA THR A 180 27.72 15.50 -27.71
C THR A 180 27.84 16.71 -26.79
N ILE A 181 26.90 17.65 -26.93
CA ILE A 181 26.73 18.77 -26.01
C ILE A 181 25.63 18.40 -25.02
N GLU A 182 25.94 18.36 -23.74
CA GLU A 182 25.01 18.07 -22.65
C GLU A 182 24.73 19.33 -21.84
N ASN A 183 23.46 19.53 -21.48
CA ASN A 183 23.08 20.52 -20.48
C ASN A 183 22.94 19.83 -19.12
N LYS A 184 23.97 19.96 -18.28
CA LYS A 184 23.97 19.45 -16.89
C LYS A 184 23.34 20.41 -15.88
N GLY A 185 23.01 21.61 -16.33
CA GLY A 185 22.33 22.62 -15.53
C GLY A 185 20.87 22.29 -15.26
N ASN A 186 20.26 23.08 -14.39
CA ASN A 186 18.86 22.94 -13.97
C ASN A 186 17.88 23.84 -14.76
N VAL A 187 18.38 24.59 -15.75
CA VAL A 187 17.61 25.39 -16.73
C VAL A 187 18.14 25.19 -18.14
N ASP A 188 17.38 25.61 -19.16
CA ASP A 188 17.75 25.44 -20.57
C ASP A 188 19.06 26.17 -20.94
N LEU A 189 19.92 25.47 -21.68
CA LEU A 189 21.17 26.00 -22.22
C LEU A 189 20.91 26.57 -23.62
N GLN A 190 21.23 27.84 -23.83
CA GLN A 190 21.13 28.52 -25.12
C GLN A 190 22.49 28.51 -25.81
N LEU A 191 22.57 28.04 -27.06
CA LEU A 191 23.73 28.20 -27.93
C LEU A 191 23.56 29.48 -28.75
N THR A 192 24.43 30.46 -28.53
CA THR A 192 24.17 31.87 -28.91
C THR A 192 24.80 32.27 -30.24
N ASN A 193 25.67 31.45 -30.82
CA ASN A 193 26.20 31.68 -32.17
C ASN A 193 25.16 31.29 -33.24
N THR A 194 25.23 31.95 -34.40
CA THR A 194 24.52 31.53 -35.62
C THR A 194 25.54 31.43 -36.76
N PRO A 195 25.96 30.23 -37.20
CA PRO A 195 25.57 28.88 -36.72
C PRO A 195 26.08 28.57 -35.30
N ALA A 196 25.45 27.61 -34.60
CA ALA A 196 25.71 27.31 -33.19
C ALA A 196 27.15 26.86 -32.90
N VAL A 197 27.72 26.03 -33.78
CA VAL A 197 29.13 25.65 -33.76
C VAL A 197 29.85 26.35 -34.91
N ILE A 198 30.84 27.17 -34.58
CA ILE A 198 31.70 27.84 -35.55
C ILE A 198 32.99 27.05 -35.66
N ILE A 199 33.41 26.76 -36.90
CA ILE A 199 34.67 26.09 -37.22
C ILE A 199 35.63 27.07 -37.88
N ASN A 200 36.87 27.14 -37.38
CA ASN A 200 37.92 28.01 -37.93
C ASN A 200 39.26 27.26 -37.97
N GLY A 201 39.84 27.13 -39.16
CA GLY A 201 41.11 26.42 -39.39
C GLY A 201 41.16 25.84 -40.78
N ASP A 202 41.76 24.67 -40.90
CA ASP A 202 41.90 23.94 -42.18
C ASP A 202 40.54 23.53 -42.76
N SER A 203 40.42 23.60 -44.09
CA SER A 203 39.16 23.36 -44.83
C SER A 203 38.74 21.89 -44.90
N GLU A 204 39.67 21.00 -44.55
CA GLU A 204 39.52 19.56 -44.47
C GLU A 204 38.56 19.13 -43.36
N PHE A 205 38.24 20.04 -42.42
CA PHE A 205 37.19 19.83 -41.43
C PHE A 205 35.93 20.61 -41.79
N THR A 206 34.79 19.93 -41.85
CA THR A 206 33.46 20.50 -42.07
C THR A 206 32.49 20.11 -40.96
N ILE A 207 31.47 20.93 -40.72
CA ILE A 207 30.34 20.56 -39.84
C ILE A 207 29.23 19.98 -40.72
N GLU A 208 28.94 18.69 -40.56
CA GLU A 208 27.90 18.01 -41.34
C GLU A 208 26.50 18.29 -40.82
N ASN A 209 26.37 18.43 -39.50
CA ASN A 209 25.10 18.77 -38.85
C ASN A 209 25.33 19.78 -37.72
N GLN A 210 24.54 20.86 -37.72
CA GLN A 210 24.57 21.87 -36.67
C GLN A 210 23.57 21.49 -35.56
N PRO A 211 23.94 21.63 -34.27
CA PRO A 211 23.02 21.37 -33.18
C PRO A 211 21.94 22.46 -33.08
N SER A 212 20.83 22.14 -32.41
CA SER A 212 19.79 23.14 -32.12
C SER A 212 20.32 24.25 -31.20
N GLY A 213 19.79 25.47 -31.35
CA GLY A 213 20.18 26.63 -30.54
C GLY A 213 19.75 26.56 -29.07
N ILE A 214 18.93 25.58 -28.68
CA ILE A 214 18.45 25.36 -27.30
C ILE A 214 18.60 23.89 -26.96
N ILE A 215 19.12 23.61 -25.77
CA ILE A 215 19.21 22.28 -25.17
C ILE A 215 18.48 22.33 -23.82
N GLU A 216 17.34 21.65 -23.73
CA GLU A 216 16.52 21.61 -22.52
C GLU A 216 17.29 21.02 -21.33
N LYS A 217 16.88 21.35 -20.11
CA LYS A 217 17.52 20.82 -18.88
C LYS A 217 17.65 19.28 -18.92
N GLY A 218 18.85 18.77 -18.62
CA GLY A 218 19.15 17.33 -18.60
C GLY A 218 19.12 16.64 -19.97
N LYS A 219 18.95 17.40 -21.07
CA LYS A 219 19.04 16.87 -22.44
C LYS A 219 20.43 17.07 -23.03
N SER A 220 20.66 16.41 -24.15
CA SER A 220 21.87 16.51 -24.94
C SER A 220 21.56 16.58 -26.43
N VAL A 221 22.52 17.04 -27.22
CA VAL A 221 22.44 17.09 -28.68
C VAL A 221 23.80 16.77 -29.28
N ASP A 222 23.79 16.03 -30.39
CA ASP A 222 25.00 15.70 -31.13
C ASP A 222 25.24 16.66 -32.30
N PHE A 223 26.51 16.90 -32.59
CA PHE A 223 26.95 17.49 -33.84
C PHE A 223 28.14 16.70 -34.40
N ILE A 224 28.29 16.70 -35.73
CA ILE A 224 29.26 15.87 -36.43
C ILE A 224 30.26 16.77 -37.14
N VAL A 225 31.54 16.59 -36.82
CA VAL A 225 32.66 17.17 -37.57
C VAL A 225 33.20 16.12 -38.52
N ARG A 226 33.12 16.37 -39.81
CA ARG A 226 33.70 15.50 -40.84
C ARG A 226 35.10 15.98 -41.19
N PHE A 227 36.05 15.06 -41.15
CA PHE A 227 37.42 15.26 -41.59
C PHE A 227 37.66 14.51 -42.90
N VAL A 228 38.07 15.23 -43.95
CA VAL A 228 38.46 14.67 -45.26
C VAL A 228 39.85 15.17 -45.62
N PRO A 229 40.93 14.40 -45.34
CA PRO A 229 42.29 14.84 -45.63
C PRO A 229 42.55 14.90 -47.13
N SER A 230 43.22 15.96 -47.56
CA SER A 230 43.64 16.16 -48.96
C SER A 230 45.06 15.65 -49.25
N ASP A 231 45.93 15.61 -48.23
CA ASP A 231 47.33 15.17 -48.30
C ASP A 231 47.77 14.39 -47.02
N LEU A 232 48.96 13.76 -47.06
CA LEU A 232 49.54 12.95 -45.97
C LEU A 232 50.18 13.81 -44.86
N GLU A 233 49.39 14.68 -44.24
CA GLU A 233 49.84 15.58 -43.18
C GLU A 233 48.86 15.72 -42.00
N GLU A 234 49.27 16.46 -40.98
CA GLU A 234 48.40 16.84 -39.85
C GLU A 234 47.65 18.12 -40.19
N TYR A 235 46.34 18.10 -40.00
CA TYR A 235 45.46 19.26 -40.11
C TYR A 235 44.94 19.64 -38.73
N SER A 236 44.65 20.92 -38.54
CA SER A 236 44.13 21.46 -37.28
C SER A 236 43.03 22.49 -37.51
N THR A 237 42.06 22.48 -36.60
CA THR A 237 40.95 23.43 -36.58
C THR A 237 40.54 23.75 -35.15
N THR A 238 39.73 24.80 -35.00
CA THR A 238 39.14 25.18 -33.71
C THR A 238 37.63 25.24 -33.84
N LEU A 239 36.94 24.55 -32.93
CA LEU A 239 35.49 24.60 -32.77
C LEU A 239 35.16 25.61 -31.67
N THR A 240 34.24 26.51 -31.93
CA THR A 240 33.79 27.53 -30.97
C THR A 240 32.28 27.45 -30.79
N ILE A 241 31.85 27.27 -29.54
CA ILE A 241 30.45 27.14 -29.14
C ILE A 241 30.18 28.24 -28.11
N ALA A 242 29.46 29.29 -28.49
CA ALA A 242 29.03 30.30 -27.53
C ALA A 242 27.74 29.84 -26.84
N SER A 243 27.67 29.97 -25.52
CA SER A 243 26.57 29.46 -24.73
C SER A 243 26.10 30.45 -23.66
N SER A 244 24.94 30.18 -23.04
CA SER A 244 24.43 30.93 -21.88
C SER A 244 25.00 30.45 -20.53
N ASP A 245 25.91 29.47 -20.52
CA ASP A 245 26.63 29.05 -19.31
C ASP A 245 27.50 30.21 -18.81
N PRO A 246 27.35 30.68 -17.55
CA PRO A 246 28.12 31.80 -17.02
C PRO A 246 29.61 31.49 -16.80
N GLU A 247 29.97 30.23 -16.55
CA GLU A 247 31.35 29.78 -16.37
C GLU A 247 32.01 29.47 -17.73
N ASN A 248 31.23 28.91 -18.66
CA ASN A 248 31.67 28.50 -19.99
C ASN A 248 30.88 29.18 -21.13
N GLY A 249 30.76 30.51 -21.06
CA GLY A 249 30.01 31.30 -22.05
C GLY A 249 30.56 31.21 -23.47
N VAL A 250 31.83 30.80 -23.62
CA VAL A 250 32.43 30.36 -24.88
C VAL A 250 33.22 29.09 -24.63
N TYR A 251 32.81 27.99 -25.24
CA TYR A 251 33.50 26.71 -25.26
C TYR A 251 34.36 26.61 -26.51
N ILE A 252 35.66 26.33 -26.33
CA ILE A 252 36.62 26.18 -27.42
C ILE A 252 37.17 24.77 -27.40
N ILE A 253 37.21 24.10 -28.55
CA ILE A 253 37.86 22.79 -28.70
C ILE A 253 38.86 22.91 -29.84
N SER A 254 40.13 22.65 -29.55
CA SER A 254 41.13 22.50 -30.61
C SER A 254 41.05 21.07 -31.12
N LEU A 255 40.91 20.89 -32.43
CA LEU A 255 40.79 19.59 -33.06
C LEU A 255 41.95 19.39 -34.04
N LYS A 256 42.59 18.22 -34.01
CA LYS A 256 43.56 17.82 -35.04
C LYS A 256 43.19 16.48 -35.66
N GLY A 257 43.70 16.21 -36.85
CA GLY A 257 43.48 14.98 -37.58
C GLY A 257 44.59 14.74 -38.60
N HIS A 258 44.80 13.48 -38.97
CA HIS A 258 45.94 13.08 -39.81
C HIS A 258 45.49 12.39 -41.10
N GLY A 259 45.97 12.87 -42.25
CA GLY A 259 45.83 12.16 -43.51
C GLY A 259 46.78 10.97 -43.58
N ILE A 260 46.24 9.77 -43.86
CA ILE A 260 47.03 8.55 -44.06
C ILE A 260 46.75 7.92 -45.43
N LYS A 261 47.69 7.13 -45.92
CA LYS A 261 47.51 6.32 -47.12
C LYS A 261 47.12 4.91 -46.69
N HIS A 262 46.18 4.30 -47.41
CA HIS A 262 45.92 2.88 -47.34
C HIS A 262 45.35 2.41 -48.68
N ASP A 263 45.71 1.22 -49.12
CA ASP A 263 45.27 0.66 -50.41
C ASP A 263 43.94 -0.11 -50.31
N ILE A 264 43.41 -0.28 -49.08
CA ILE A 264 42.08 -0.86 -48.81
C ILE A 264 41.27 0.06 -47.89
N ILE A 265 39.94 -0.05 -47.96
CA ILE A 265 38.98 0.59 -47.07
C ILE A 265 38.04 -0.45 -46.49
N VAL A 266 37.72 -0.31 -45.19
CA VAL A 266 36.73 -1.15 -44.51
C VAL A 266 35.47 -0.34 -44.25
N LYS A 267 34.31 -0.96 -44.48
CA LYS A 267 32.98 -0.38 -44.22
C LYS A 267 32.15 -1.31 -43.36
N ASN A 268 31.38 -0.77 -42.43
CA ASN A 268 30.21 -1.43 -41.88
C ASN A 268 28.98 -0.78 -42.52
N GLU A 269 28.28 -1.55 -43.35
CA GLU A 269 27.27 -1.06 -44.28
C GLU A 269 27.81 0.12 -45.15
N THR A 270 27.42 1.36 -44.81
CA THR A 270 27.82 2.58 -45.52
C THR A 270 28.84 3.43 -44.77
N THR A 271 29.13 3.10 -43.51
CA THR A 271 30.04 3.83 -42.63
C THR A 271 31.47 3.37 -42.86
N ILE A 272 32.38 4.32 -43.13
CA ILE A 272 33.82 4.04 -43.25
C ILE A 272 34.41 3.81 -41.85
N ILE A 273 35.20 2.74 -41.71
CA ILE A 273 35.97 2.44 -40.50
C ILE A 273 37.44 2.63 -40.84
N ASN A 274 38.05 3.75 -40.45
CA ASN A 274 39.46 4.00 -40.72
C ASN A 274 40.36 3.11 -39.84
N PRO A 275 41.65 2.96 -40.18
CA PRO A 275 42.61 2.33 -39.29
C PRO A 275 42.59 2.96 -37.89
N ASP A 276 42.69 2.12 -36.88
CA ASP A 276 42.62 2.45 -35.45
C ASP A 276 41.26 3.01 -34.97
N ASP A 277 40.24 3.09 -35.84
CA ASP A 277 38.88 3.41 -35.43
C ASP A 277 38.26 2.24 -34.65
N ASP A 278 37.19 2.55 -33.94
CA ASP A 278 36.30 1.58 -33.32
C ASP A 278 34.94 1.52 -34.00
N CYS A 279 34.40 0.32 -34.12
CA CYS A 279 33.06 0.05 -34.60
C CYS A 279 32.25 -0.63 -33.49
N ASP A 280 31.14 -0.04 -33.08
CA ASP A 280 30.17 -0.71 -32.22
C ASP A 280 29.25 -1.60 -33.08
N ILE A 281 29.15 -2.87 -32.73
CA ILE A 281 28.28 -3.84 -33.40
C ILE A 281 27.03 -4.17 -32.59
N GLY A 282 26.74 -3.39 -31.55
CA GLY A 282 25.50 -3.42 -30.80
C GLY A 282 25.58 -4.17 -29.47
N SER A 283 24.42 -4.56 -28.96
CA SER A 283 24.29 -5.28 -27.69
C SER A 283 23.65 -6.64 -27.87
N THR A 284 23.95 -7.56 -26.97
CA THR A 284 23.38 -8.91 -26.95
C THR A 284 23.34 -9.39 -25.51
N ASN A 285 22.29 -10.12 -25.16
CA ASN A 285 22.16 -10.69 -23.82
C ASN A 285 23.29 -11.68 -23.54
N GLU A 286 23.76 -11.71 -22.29
CA GLU A 286 24.77 -12.66 -21.85
C GLU A 286 24.33 -14.12 -22.11
N GLY A 287 25.25 -14.93 -22.64
CA GLY A 287 24.99 -16.32 -23.02
C GLY A 287 24.24 -16.51 -24.33
N GLU A 288 23.83 -15.43 -25.01
CA GLU A 288 23.22 -15.48 -26.34
C GLU A 288 24.24 -15.09 -27.44
N ALA A 289 23.90 -15.35 -28.70
CA ALA A 289 24.65 -14.90 -29.87
C ALA A 289 23.78 -13.91 -30.65
N GLY A 290 24.33 -12.74 -30.95
CA GLY A 290 23.65 -11.69 -31.70
C GLY A 290 23.57 -12.01 -33.19
N GLU A 291 22.92 -11.11 -33.93
CA GLU A 291 22.88 -11.20 -35.39
C GLU A 291 24.27 -10.91 -35.99
N PRO A 292 24.69 -11.60 -37.07
CA PRO A 292 25.96 -11.33 -37.73
C PRO A 292 26.00 -9.93 -38.37
N VAL A 293 27.02 -9.14 -38.01
CA VAL A 293 27.32 -7.84 -38.63
C VAL A 293 28.26 -8.03 -39.81
N VAL A 294 27.96 -7.37 -40.93
CA VAL A 294 28.73 -7.45 -42.17
C VAL A 294 29.78 -6.34 -42.25
N PHE A 295 31.01 -6.73 -42.58
CA PHE A 295 32.09 -5.81 -42.94
C PHE A 295 32.47 -5.99 -44.40
N THR A 296 32.55 -4.89 -45.14
CA THR A 296 32.97 -4.85 -46.54
C THR A 296 34.38 -4.29 -46.66
N VAL A 297 35.26 -4.98 -47.36
CA VAL A 297 36.62 -4.54 -47.68
C VAL A 297 36.68 -4.19 -49.16
N GLU A 298 37.05 -2.96 -49.50
CA GLU A 298 37.21 -2.46 -50.86
C GLU A 298 38.70 -2.25 -51.19
N ASN A 299 39.16 -2.73 -52.35
CA ASN A 299 40.47 -2.34 -52.88
C ASN A 299 40.37 -1.00 -53.61
N VAL A 300 40.93 0.04 -53.00
CA VAL A 300 40.87 1.42 -53.50
C VAL A 300 42.14 1.83 -54.26
N SER A 301 43.10 0.91 -54.38
CA SER A 301 44.33 1.11 -55.15
C SER A 301 44.12 0.81 -56.65
N THR A 302 45.15 1.09 -57.44
CA THR A 302 45.18 0.75 -58.87
C THR A 302 45.73 -0.66 -59.16
N GLU A 303 46.30 -1.33 -58.16
CA GLU A 303 46.91 -2.65 -58.28
C GLU A 303 45.98 -3.72 -57.69
N THR A 304 46.24 -5.00 -57.97
CA THR A 304 45.56 -6.10 -57.27
C THR A 304 46.12 -6.22 -55.85
N ILE A 305 45.24 -6.32 -54.85
CA ILE A 305 45.59 -6.53 -53.46
C ILE A 305 45.18 -7.95 -53.04
N ASP A 306 46.17 -8.75 -52.68
CA ASP A 306 45.96 -10.01 -51.98
C ASP A 306 45.78 -9.76 -50.47
N LEU A 307 44.70 -10.24 -49.88
CA LEU A 307 44.53 -10.40 -48.44
C LEU A 307 45.16 -11.74 -48.03
N TYR A 308 45.87 -11.79 -46.90
CA TYR A 308 46.49 -13.05 -46.45
C TYR A 308 46.02 -13.51 -45.07
N ASP A 309 45.38 -12.62 -44.29
CA ASP A 309 44.81 -12.96 -42.98
C ASP A 309 43.72 -11.96 -42.60
N VAL A 310 42.58 -12.44 -42.10
CA VAL A 310 41.59 -11.62 -41.40
C VAL A 310 41.38 -12.31 -40.06
N SER A 311 41.85 -11.68 -38.99
CA SER A 311 41.94 -12.31 -37.68
C SER A 311 41.63 -11.36 -36.52
N LEU A 312 41.21 -11.94 -35.39
CA LEU A 312 41.06 -11.23 -34.12
C LEU A 312 42.37 -11.38 -33.34
N VAL A 313 43.02 -10.28 -33.01
CA VAL A 313 44.43 -10.30 -32.55
C VAL A 313 44.63 -9.88 -31.10
N SER A 314 43.71 -9.14 -30.50
CA SER A 314 43.78 -8.70 -29.09
C SER A 314 42.41 -8.36 -28.50
N GLY A 315 42.32 -8.23 -27.17
CA GLY A 315 41.09 -7.93 -26.44
C GLY A 315 40.29 -9.17 -26.04
N ASN A 316 38.96 -9.05 -26.03
CA ASN A 316 37.96 -10.07 -25.68
C ASN A 316 37.61 -10.96 -26.87
N VAL A 317 38.61 -11.49 -27.58
CA VAL A 317 38.42 -12.23 -28.85
C VAL A 317 37.50 -13.44 -28.75
N ASP A 318 37.38 -14.03 -27.56
CA ASP A 318 36.51 -15.16 -27.24
C ASP A 318 35.02 -14.83 -27.25
N GLN A 319 34.67 -13.54 -27.20
CA GLN A 319 33.30 -13.01 -27.18
C GLN A 319 32.80 -12.64 -28.59
N PHE A 320 33.64 -12.81 -29.61
CA PHE A 320 33.34 -12.46 -31.00
C PHE A 320 33.62 -13.67 -31.90
N ILE A 321 32.65 -14.00 -32.75
CA ILE A 321 32.78 -15.07 -33.73
C ILE A 321 33.04 -14.42 -35.09
N LEU A 322 34.23 -14.67 -35.64
CA LEU A 322 34.63 -14.19 -36.96
C LEU A 322 34.36 -15.25 -38.03
N ASP A 323 33.59 -14.91 -39.06
CA ASP A 323 33.34 -15.75 -40.23
C ASP A 323 33.90 -15.10 -41.50
N THR A 324 34.94 -15.72 -42.06
CA THR A 324 35.62 -15.30 -43.28
C THR A 324 35.35 -16.25 -44.46
N SER A 325 34.32 -17.10 -44.37
CA SER A 325 34.05 -18.14 -45.37
C SER A 325 33.68 -17.60 -46.75
N THR A 326 33.20 -16.36 -46.81
CA THR A 326 32.85 -15.63 -48.04
C THR A 326 33.93 -14.67 -48.52
N THR A 327 35.04 -14.55 -47.78
CA THR A 327 36.09 -13.58 -48.09
C THR A 327 36.88 -14.03 -49.32
N ASP A 328 36.92 -13.18 -50.33
CA ASP A 328 37.84 -13.30 -51.46
C ASP A 328 39.17 -12.67 -51.04
N PHE A 329 40.24 -13.44 -51.20
CA PHE A 329 41.57 -13.07 -50.74
C PHE A 329 42.40 -12.41 -51.85
N SER A 330 41.84 -12.15 -53.04
CA SER A 330 42.50 -11.42 -54.13
C SER A 330 41.52 -10.42 -54.77
N LEU A 331 41.72 -9.12 -54.53
CA LEU A 331 40.83 -8.06 -55.01
C LEU A 331 41.51 -7.26 -56.12
N SER A 332 40.91 -7.20 -57.30
CA SER A 332 41.30 -6.24 -58.35
C SER A 332 40.91 -4.82 -57.94
N SER A 333 41.42 -3.81 -58.65
CA SER A 333 41.07 -2.40 -58.40
C SER A 333 39.55 -2.19 -58.44
N GLY A 334 38.99 -1.64 -57.36
CA GLY A 334 37.55 -1.39 -57.19
C GLY A 334 36.70 -2.61 -56.85
N GLU A 335 37.30 -3.80 -56.66
CA GLU A 335 36.56 -4.98 -56.17
C GLU A 335 36.40 -4.94 -54.65
N GLU A 336 35.28 -5.51 -54.19
CA GLU A 336 34.92 -5.61 -52.77
C GLU A 336 34.77 -7.08 -52.35
N THR A 337 35.01 -7.34 -51.07
CA THR A 337 34.66 -8.61 -50.42
C THR A 337 34.08 -8.38 -49.03
N THR A 338 33.51 -9.43 -48.42
CA THR A 338 32.91 -9.34 -47.09
C THR A 338 33.39 -10.42 -46.14
N PHE A 339 33.33 -10.10 -44.85
CA PHE A 339 33.37 -11.04 -43.74
C PHE A 339 32.31 -10.65 -42.71
N PHE A 340 31.98 -11.57 -41.81
CA PHE A 340 30.95 -11.37 -40.78
C PHE A 340 31.54 -11.46 -39.38
N MET A 341 30.96 -10.71 -38.46
CA MET A 341 31.25 -10.80 -37.04
C MET A 341 29.95 -10.95 -36.24
N THR A 342 29.90 -11.96 -35.38
CA THR A 342 28.80 -12.13 -34.41
C THR A 342 29.32 -11.85 -33.02
N PHE A 343 28.64 -10.97 -32.28
CA PHE A 343 28.90 -10.75 -30.87
C PHE A 343 28.17 -11.81 -30.03
N SER A 344 28.88 -12.54 -29.18
CA SER A 344 28.31 -13.54 -28.27
C SER A 344 28.92 -13.37 -26.88
N PRO A 345 28.39 -12.43 -26.09
CA PRO A 345 28.94 -12.13 -24.77
C PRO A 345 28.64 -13.25 -23.78
N GLU A 346 29.64 -13.73 -23.07
CA GLU A 346 29.55 -14.60 -21.90
C GLU A 346 29.35 -13.80 -20.60
N THR A 347 29.65 -12.50 -20.62
CA THR A 347 29.54 -11.61 -19.44
C THR A 347 29.05 -10.22 -19.81
N ARG A 348 28.38 -9.57 -18.85
CA ARG A 348 27.82 -8.21 -18.96
C ARG A 348 28.87 -7.13 -19.22
N GLY A 349 28.41 -5.99 -19.73
CA GLY A 349 29.19 -4.79 -19.99
C GLY A 349 29.95 -4.82 -21.32
N GLU A 350 30.62 -3.71 -21.62
CA GLU A 350 31.38 -3.56 -22.87
C GLU A 350 32.46 -4.64 -23.02
N LYS A 351 32.61 -5.12 -24.25
CA LYS A 351 33.65 -6.02 -24.73
C LYS A 351 34.22 -5.42 -25.99
N SER A 352 35.51 -5.60 -26.21
CA SER A 352 36.15 -5.14 -27.43
C SER A 352 37.23 -6.09 -27.89
N CYS A 353 37.43 -6.18 -29.19
CA CYS A 353 38.57 -6.88 -29.78
C CYS A 353 39.13 -6.11 -30.96
N GLU A 354 40.42 -6.31 -31.26
CA GLU A 354 41.06 -5.75 -32.44
C GLU A 354 40.96 -6.73 -33.61
N VAL A 355 40.40 -6.27 -34.72
CA VAL A 355 40.39 -6.94 -36.01
C VAL A 355 41.63 -6.52 -36.79
N SER A 356 42.39 -7.48 -37.32
CA SER A 356 43.56 -7.23 -38.16
C SER A 356 43.33 -7.86 -39.53
N ILE A 357 43.34 -7.03 -40.56
CA ILE A 357 43.31 -7.46 -41.97
C ILE A 357 44.72 -7.32 -42.53
N GLY A 358 45.39 -8.43 -42.76
CA GLY A 358 46.68 -8.49 -43.42
C GLY A 358 46.53 -8.47 -44.93
N SER A 359 47.26 -7.57 -45.59
CA SER A 359 47.22 -7.38 -47.04
C SER A 359 48.61 -7.20 -47.65
N SER A 360 48.74 -7.52 -48.93
CA SER A 360 49.95 -7.31 -49.74
C SER A 360 50.28 -5.84 -50.02
N SER A 361 49.49 -4.90 -49.49
CA SER A 361 49.77 -3.46 -49.57
C SER A 361 51.09 -3.10 -48.88
N VAL A 362 51.61 -1.90 -49.19
CA VAL A 362 52.85 -1.40 -48.58
C VAL A 362 52.63 -1.06 -47.10
N GLU A 363 51.42 -0.66 -46.76
CA GLU A 363 50.95 -0.36 -45.40
C GLU A 363 50.76 -1.65 -44.57
N GLY A 364 50.57 -2.79 -45.24
CA GLY A 364 50.57 -4.13 -44.67
C GLY A 364 49.25 -4.48 -43.98
N LYS A 365 49.07 -4.00 -42.73
CA LYS A 365 47.91 -4.36 -41.89
C LYS A 365 46.92 -3.20 -41.75
N TYR A 366 45.63 -3.52 -41.86
CA TYR A 366 44.52 -2.65 -41.52
C TYR A 366 43.91 -3.14 -40.21
N ASN A 367 44.19 -2.41 -39.12
CA ASN A 367 43.68 -2.74 -37.79
C ASN A 367 42.55 -1.78 -37.42
N PHE A 368 41.49 -2.29 -36.80
CA PHE A 368 40.45 -1.50 -36.18
C PHE A 368 39.86 -2.27 -34.99
N THR A 369 39.22 -1.56 -34.07
CA THR A 369 38.57 -2.16 -32.91
C THR A 369 37.11 -2.44 -33.20
N VAL A 370 36.60 -3.60 -32.80
CA VAL A 370 35.15 -3.85 -32.73
C VAL A 370 34.75 -3.91 -31.26
N ARG A 371 33.59 -3.32 -30.93
CA ARG A 371 33.00 -3.38 -29.59
C ARG A 371 31.59 -3.92 -29.64
N GLY A 372 31.18 -4.57 -28.56
CA GLY A 372 29.78 -4.91 -28.30
C GLY A 372 29.49 -4.83 -26.80
N THR A 373 28.23 -4.69 -26.42
CA THR A 373 27.82 -4.60 -25.00
C THR A 373 27.03 -5.81 -24.57
N GLY A 374 27.56 -6.59 -23.62
CA GLY A 374 26.82 -7.68 -22.99
C GLY A 374 25.73 -7.13 -22.08
N THR A 375 24.48 -7.47 -22.33
CA THR A 375 23.31 -7.04 -21.55
C THR A 375 22.70 -8.22 -20.80
N TYR A 376 21.67 -7.98 -19.99
CA TYR A 376 20.92 -9.04 -19.33
C TYR A 376 19.48 -8.57 -19.08
N PRO A 377 18.47 -9.42 -19.31
CA PRO A 377 17.12 -9.16 -18.81
C PRO A 377 17.05 -9.44 -17.31
N GLU A 378 16.16 -8.76 -16.60
CA GLU A 378 15.83 -9.04 -15.19
C GLU A 378 14.31 -8.88 -15.03
N ILE A 379 13.60 -10.00 -14.84
CA ILE A 379 12.14 -9.96 -14.66
C ILE A 379 11.75 -9.64 -13.22
N ALA A 380 10.82 -8.71 -13.07
CA ALA A 380 10.06 -8.50 -11.83
C ALA A 380 8.56 -8.49 -12.14
N VAL A 381 7.73 -8.98 -11.22
CA VAL A 381 6.26 -8.96 -11.36
C VAL A 381 5.67 -8.22 -10.18
N ARG A 382 4.73 -7.30 -10.47
CA ARG A 382 4.02 -6.53 -9.44
C ARG A 382 2.52 -6.61 -9.65
N GLN A 383 1.78 -6.55 -8.55
CA GLN A 383 0.39 -6.13 -8.55
C GLN A 383 0.36 -4.74 -7.92
N ASP A 384 -0.10 -3.74 -8.68
CA ASP A 384 0.11 -2.32 -8.37
C ASP A 384 1.59 -2.01 -8.05
N ASP A 385 1.88 -1.48 -6.86
CA ASP A 385 3.24 -1.15 -6.41
C ASP A 385 3.90 -2.28 -5.59
N VAL A 386 3.21 -3.40 -5.37
CA VAL A 386 3.68 -4.52 -4.54
C VAL A 386 4.32 -5.59 -5.42
N GLU A 387 5.59 -5.89 -5.15
CA GLU A 387 6.32 -6.95 -5.85
C GLU A 387 5.90 -8.35 -5.37
N LEU A 388 5.83 -9.28 -6.32
CA LEU A 388 5.52 -10.69 -6.12
C LEU A 388 6.77 -11.51 -6.46
N PRO A 389 7.68 -11.77 -5.50
CA PRO A 389 8.96 -12.40 -5.79
C PRO A 389 8.81 -13.83 -6.31
N SER A 390 9.65 -14.24 -7.25
CA SER A 390 9.58 -15.59 -7.82
C SER A 390 9.76 -16.68 -6.75
N GLY A 391 8.85 -17.65 -6.75
CA GLY A 391 8.84 -18.84 -5.91
C GLY A 391 8.21 -18.67 -4.52
N VAL A 392 7.99 -17.43 -4.07
CA VAL A 392 7.47 -17.13 -2.72
C VAL A 392 6.38 -16.07 -2.68
N GLY A 393 6.22 -15.28 -3.74
CA GLY A 393 5.18 -14.26 -3.85
C GLY A 393 3.79 -14.90 -3.94
N GLU A 394 2.81 -14.22 -3.35
CA GLU A 394 1.42 -14.64 -3.35
C GLU A 394 0.47 -13.46 -3.55
N TYR A 395 -0.67 -13.69 -4.19
CA TYR A 395 -1.74 -12.72 -4.34
C TYR A 395 -3.09 -13.35 -3.99
N GLY A 396 -3.84 -12.70 -3.08
CA GLY A 396 -5.16 -13.12 -2.64
C GLY A 396 -6.30 -12.39 -3.37
N PHE A 397 -7.27 -13.12 -3.89
CA PHE A 397 -8.53 -12.61 -4.45
C PHE A 397 -9.66 -12.50 -3.42
N GLY A 398 -9.41 -12.93 -2.18
CA GLY A 398 -10.39 -13.02 -1.11
C GLY A 398 -11.44 -14.11 -1.30
N GLY A 399 -12.43 -14.13 -0.40
CA GLY A 399 -13.54 -15.08 -0.43
C GLY A 399 -14.72 -14.60 -1.29
N LEU A 400 -15.19 -15.43 -2.22
CA LEU A 400 -16.36 -15.19 -3.08
C LEU A 400 -17.32 -16.37 -3.04
N PHE A 401 -18.61 -16.17 -3.29
CA PHE A 401 -19.54 -17.29 -3.46
C PHE A 401 -19.35 -17.96 -4.83
N ALA A 402 -19.75 -19.23 -4.95
CA ALA A 402 -19.53 -20.03 -6.15
C ALA A 402 -20.26 -19.53 -7.42
N ASP A 403 -21.16 -18.56 -7.27
CA ASP A 403 -21.90 -17.86 -8.34
C ASP A 403 -21.31 -16.49 -8.67
N GLU A 404 -20.19 -16.11 -8.06
CA GLU A 404 -19.54 -14.82 -8.20
C GLU A 404 -18.20 -14.91 -8.94
N SER A 405 -17.64 -13.75 -9.30
CA SER A 405 -16.30 -13.65 -9.85
C SER A 405 -15.64 -12.38 -9.34
N SER A 406 -14.32 -12.45 -9.15
CA SER A 406 -13.54 -11.30 -8.74
C SER A 406 -13.61 -10.22 -9.80
N LYS A 407 -13.26 -8.99 -9.40
CA LYS A 407 -12.83 -8.00 -10.39
C LYS A 407 -11.60 -8.54 -11.12
N THR A 408 -11.40 -8.09 -12.35
CA THR A 408 -10.18 -8.38 -13.10
C THR A 408 -8.98 -7.77 -12.39
N THR A 409 -8.03 -8.62 -11.98
CA THR A 409 -6.76 -8.17 -11.40
C THR A 409 -5.70 -8.15 -12.48
N THR A 410 -5.04 -7.00 -12.63
CA THR A 410 -3.94 -6.81 -13.58
C THR A 410 -2.60 -6.97 -12.88
N PHE A 411 -1.74 -7.82 -13.42
CA PHE A 411 -0.35 -7.98 -13.01
C PHE A 411 0.55 -7.33 -14.05
N THR A 412 1.61 -6.66 -13.59
CA THR A 412 2.58 -5.98 -14.45
C THR A 412 3.93 -6.68 -14.37
N ILE A 413 4.43 -7.11 -15.51
CA ILE A 413 5.78 -7.65 -15.71
C ILE A 413 6.69 -6.49 -16.09
N PHE A 414 7.76 -6.30 -15.34
CA PHE A 414 8.81 -5.32 -15.61
C PHE A 414 10.07 -6.02 -16.09
N ASN A 415 10.78 -5.40 -17.02
CA ASN A 415 12.16 -5.72 -17.31
C ASN A 415 13.06 -4.66 -16.64
N GLU A 416 13.62 -5.00 -15.47
CA GLU A 416 14.53 -4.13 -14.74
C GLU A 416 15.99 -4.28 -15.19
N GLY A 417 16.23 -5.20 -16.12
CA GLY A 417 17.52 -5.44 -16.73
C GLY A 417 17.85 -4.44 -17.84
N THR A 418 19.04 -4.56 -18.40
CA THR A 418 19.51 -3.73 -19.52
C THR A 418 19.35 -4.41 -20.88
N GLY A 419 18.98 -5.69 -20.89
CA GLY A 419 18.83 -6.54 -22.07
C GLY A 419 17.38 -6.84 -22.39
N GLU A 420 17.13 -7.36 -23.58
CA GLU A 420 15.77 -7.70 -24.03
C GLU A 420 15.23 -8.92 -23.24
N LEU A 421 14.09 -8.73 -22.56
CA LEU A 421 13.34 -9.79 -21.91
C LEU A 421 12.29 -10.35 -22.87
N ARG A 422 12.39 -11.64 -23.19
CA ARG A 422 11.41 -12.36 -24.01
C ARG A 422 10.53 -13.20 -23.10
N ILE A 423 9.23 -12.94 -23.14
CA ILE A 423 8.19 -13.71 -22.46
C ILE A 423 7.65 -14.73 -23.44
N ASN A 424 8.07 -15.98 -23.27
CA ASN A 424 7.73 -17.08 -24.17
C ASN A 424 6.31 -17.61 -23.92
N ASP A 425 5.89 -17.62 -22.65
CA ASP A 425 4.57 -18.10 -22.25
C ASP A 425 4.19 -17.59 -20.85
N VAL A 426 2.90 -17.49 -20.58
CA VAL A 426 2.33 -17.28 -19.24
C VAL A 426 1.21 -18.29 -19.08
N GLN A 427 1.30 -19.13 -18.06
CA GLN A 427 0.38 -20.24 -17.84
C GLN A 427 0.00 -20.40 -16.36
N LEU A 428 -1.16 -21.01 -16.13
CA LEU A 428 -1.56 -21.47 -14.81
C LEU A 428 -1.12 -22.92 -14.60
N ALA A 429 -0.64 -23.22 -13.40
CA ALA A 429 -0.24 -24.55 -12.95
C ALA A 429 -0.77 -24.81 -11.52
N GLY A 430 -0.64 -26.05 -11.04
CA GLY A 430 -1.05 -26.42 -9.69
C GLY A 430 -2.51 -26.90 -9.59
N GLY A 431 -3.12 -26.69 -8.42
CA GLY A 431 -4.51 -27.06 -8.14
C GLY A 431 -5.50 -26.02 -8.68
N ASN A 432 -6.80 -26.37 -8.69
CA ASN A 432 -7.93 -25.45 -8.89
C ASN A 432 -7.85 -24.50 -10.11
N ILE A 433 -7.04 -24.80 -11.13
CA ILE A 433 -6.82 -23.94 -12.29
C ILE A 433 -8.12 -23.63 -13.05
N ASP A 434 -9.13 -24.49 -12.92
CA ASP A 434 -10.47 -24.32 -13.50
C ASP A 434 -11.30 -23.22 -12.83
N GLN A 435 -10.81 -22.65 -11.72
CA GLN A 435 -11.40 -21.53 -10.99
C GLN A 435 -10.63 -20.22 -11.18
N PHE A 436 -9.56 -20.24 -11.99
CA PHE A 436 -8.79 -19.05 -12.35
C PHE A 436 -8.79 -18.89 -13.87
N THR A 437 -9.21 -17.72 -14.35
CA THR A 437 -9.13 -17.38 -15.77
C THR A 437 -7.93 -16.48 -15.99
N LEU A 438 -7.01 -16.89 -16.87
CA LEU A 438 -5.84 -16.13 -17.30
C LEU A 438 -6.11 -15.48 -18.66
N ASP A 439 -5.88 -14.18 -18.76
CA ASP A 439 -5.96 -13.42 -20.02
C ASP A 439 -4.61 -12.75 -20.34
N THR A 440 -3.97 -13.26 -21.39
CA THR A 440 -2.68 -12.80 -21.93
C THR A 440 -2.84 -12.12 -23.30
N SER A 441 -4.07 -11.81 -23.73
CA SER A 441 -4.35 -11.34 -25.10
C SER A 441 -3.66 -10.02 -25.48
N ASN A 442 -3.29 -9.20 -24.49
CA ASN A 442 -2.60 -7.92 -24.69
C ASN A 442 -1.15 -7.93 -24.17
N LEU A 443 -0.59 -9.11 -23.89
CA LEU A 443 0.78 -9.24 -23.38
C LEU A 443 1.78 -9.03 -24.53
N ASP A 444 2.66 -8.05 -24.40
CA ASP A 444 3.83 -7.95 -25.26
C ASP A 444 4.85 -9.03 -24.87
N GLY A 445 5.27 -9.82 -25.85
CA GLY A 445 6.20 -10.93 -25.65
C GLY A 445 7.66 -10.50 -25.58
N VAL A 446 7.98 -9.23 -25.89
CA VAL A 446 9.36 -8.73 -25.94
C VAL A 446 9.44 -7.35 -25.28
N LEU A 447 10.27 -7.22 -24.25
CA LEU A 447 10.43 -5.99 -23.47
C LEU A 447 11.90 -5.53 -23.49
N GLY A 448 12.15 -4.31 -23.92
CA GLY A 448 13.43 -3.63 -23.72
C GLY A 448 13.68 -3.31 -22.24
N GLY A 449 14.92 -2.92 -21.92
CA GLY A 449 15.26 -2.53 -20.54
C GLY A 449 14.46 -1.33 -20.05
N GLY A 450 13.84 -1.44 -18.88
CA GLY A 450 12.95 -0.44 -18.28
C GLY A 450 11.50 -0.47 -18.81
N GLU A 451 11.18 -1.34 -19.77
CA GLU A 451 9.83 -1.51 -20.28
C GLU A 451 9.01 -2.48 -19.40
N ASN A 452 7.69 -2.49 -19.62
CA ASN A 452 6.76 -3.34 -18.90
C ASN A 452 5.61 -3.79 -19.80
N ALA A 453 4.98 -4.89 -19.42
CA ALA A 453 3.73 -5.37 -20.01
C ALA A 453 2.80 -5.94 -18.93
N THR A 454 1.54 -6.17 -19.29
CA THR A 454 0.51 -6.59 -18.33
C THR A 454 -0.23 -7.84 -18.79
N PHE A 455 -0.69 -8.65 -17.84
CA PHE A 455 -1.67 -9.71 -18.05
C PHE A 455 -2.71 -9.69 -16.92
N ASN A 456 -3.84 -10.37 -17.12
CA ASN A 456 -4.94 -10.34 -16.17
C ASN A 456 -5.27 -11.73 -15.64
N VAL A 457 -5.73 -11.80 -14.39
CA VAL A 457 -6.30 -13.00 -13.78
C VAL A 457 -7.64 -12.66 -13.13
N ILE A 458 -8.61 -13.57 -13.26
CA ILE A 458 -9.92 -13.51 -12.60
C ILE A 458 -10.12 -14.79 -11.80
N PHE A 459 -10.58 -14.67 -10.56
CA PHE A 459 -10.96 -15.79 -9.71
C PHE A 459 -12.49 -15.99 -9.72
N SER A 460 -12.93 -17.21 -9.98
CA SER A 460 -14.34 -17.63 -10.05
C SER A 460 -14.47 -18.98 -9.34
N PRO A 461 -14.73 -19.02 -8.02
CA PRO A 461 -14.82 -20.29 -7.30
C PRO A 461 -16.01 -21.11 -7.81
N ILE A 462 -15.88 -22.43 -7.84
CA ILE A 462 -16.98 -23.36 -8.18
C ILE A 462 -17.33 -24.29 -7.02
N SER A 463 -16.59 -24.20 -5.92
CA SER A 463 -16.74 -25.04 -4.73
C SER A 463 -16.23 -24.31 -3.49
N VAL A 464 -16.71 -24.74 -2.33
CA VAL A 464 -16.37 -24.16 -1.02
C VAL A 464 -14.89 -24.40 -0.67
N GLY A 465 -14.31 -23.48 0.11
CA GLY A 465 -12.96 -23.57 0.69
C GLY A 465 -11.87 -22.90 -0.14
N GLU A 466 -10.65 -22.92 0.38
CA GLU A 466 -9.47 -22.32 -0.25
C GLU A 466 -9.16 -22.92 -1.63
N LYS A 467 -8.73 -22.06 -2.55
CA LYS A 467 -8.34 -22.36 -3.94
C LYS A 467 -7.02 -21.68 -4.23
N CYS A 468 -6.03 -22.49 -4.58
CA CYS A 468 -4.71 -22.01 -4.99
C CYS A 468 -4.36 -22.50 -6.38
N ALA A 469 -3.75 -21.63 -7.18
CA ALA A 469 -3.06 -21.94 -8.43
C ALA A 469 -1.73 -21.17 -8.50
N VAL A 470 -0.84 -21.56 -9.41
CA VAL A 470 0.46 -20.91 -9.60
C VAL A 470 0.47 -20.27 -10.98
N VAL A 471 0.79 -18.98 -11.04
CA VAL A 471 1.14 -18.32 -12.31
C VAL A 471 2.60 -18.63 -12.61
N ASN A 472 2.89 -19.14 -13.81
CA ASN A 472 4.23 -19.44 -14.28
C ASN A 472 4.51 -18.69 -15.59
N ILE A 473 5.51 -17.82 -15.57
CA ILE A 473 5.97 -17.02 -16.70
C ILE A 473 7.30 -17.60 -17.19
N ILE A 474 7.35 -18.05 -18.44
CA ILE A 474 8.55 -18.62 -19.05
C ILE A 474 9.29 -17.52 -19.79
N THR A 475 10.56 -17.27 -19.44
CA THR A 475 11.34 -16.17 -20.01
C THR A 475 12.74 -16.59 -20.44
N ASN A 476 13.46 -15.68 -21.12
CA ASN A 476 14.89 -15.82 -21.37
C ASN A 476 15.78 -15.26 -20.25
N ASP A 477 15.21 -14.79 -19.14
CA ASP A 477 16.00 -14.45 -17.95
C ASP A 477 16.68 -15.72 -17.42
N SER A 478 18.00 -15.75 -17.47
CA SER A 478 18.77 -16.94 -17.14
C SER A 478 18.67 -17.32 -15.65
N ALA A 479 18.47 -16.33 -14.78
CA ALA A 479 18.32 -16.53 -13.35
C ALA A 479 16.86 -16.87 -12.98
N GLN A 480 15.88 -16.31 -13.70
CA GLN A 480 14.43 -16.56 -13.50
C GLN A 480 13.73 -17.13 -14.75
N LYS A 481 14.27 -18.21 -15.35
CA LYS A 481 13.68 -18.83 -16.57
C LYS A 481 12.21 -19.23 -16.43
N ASN A 482 11.82 -19.59 -15.21
CA ASN A 482 10.45 -19.78 -14.79
C ASN A 482 10.20 -18.84 -13.62
N TYR A 483 9.50 -17.75 -13.86
CA TYR A 483 9.08 -16.83 -12.81
C TYR A 483 7.71 -17.27 -12.30
N THR A 484 7.64 -17.70 -11.04
CA THR A 484 6.42 -18.29 -10.48
C THR A 484 5.94 -17.53 -9.27
N PHE A 485 4.63 -17.33 -9.13
CA PHE A 485 4.03 -16.83 -7.88
C PHE A 485 2.64 -17.46 -7.69
N GLU A 486 2.16 -17.52 -6.45
CA GLU A 486 0.88 -18.12 -6.11
C GLU A 486 -0.26 -17.12 -6.26
N VAL A 487 -1.39 -17.59 -6.77
CA VAL A 487 -2.67 -16.90 -6.70
C VAL A 487 -3.63 -17.74 -5.86
N LYS A 488 -4.26 -17.11 -4.88
CA LYS A 488 -5.19 -17.76 -3.95
C LYS A 488 -6.50 -17.01 -3.85
N GLY A 489 -7.57 -17.72 -3.56
CA GLY A 489 -8.88 -17.17 -3.26
C GLY A 489 -9.72 -18.23 -2.57
N ALA A 490 -10.90 -17.88 -2.06
CA ALA A 490 -11.72 -18.85 -1.35
C ALA A 490 -13.17 -18.88 -1.86
N GLY A 491 -13.76 -20.07 -1.88
CA GLY A 491 -15.19 -20.25 -2.10
C GLY A 491 -15.96 -20.17 -0.78
N ASN A 492 -16.71 -19.11 -0.56
CA ASN A 492 -17.61 -18.98 0.59
C ASN A 492 -18.81 -19.92 0.47
N TRP A 493 -19.38 -20.29 1.62
CA TRP A 493 -20.56 -21.13 1.68
C TRP A 493 -21.75 -20.34 2.21
N LYS A 494 -22.92 -20.50 1.56
CA LYS A 494 -24.21 -20.00 2.03
C LYS A 494 -25.25 -21.10 1.95
N LYS A 495 -26.14 -21.18 2.94
CA LYS A 495 -27.30 -22.07 2.94
C LYS A 495 -28.53 -21.33 3.42
N SER A 496 -29.54 -21.24 2.56
CA SER A 496 -30.90 -20.97 2.98
C SER A 496 -31.44 -22.22 3.67
N LEU A 497 -31.97 -22.06 4.87
CA LEU A 497 -32.60 -23.12 5.62
C LEU A 497 -34.07 -23.24 5.17
N GLU A 498 -34.29 -23.72 3.94
CA GLU A 498 -35.64 -23.86 3.37
C GLU A 498 -36.60 -24.65 4.28
N TYR A 499 -37.79 -24.08 4.47
CA TYR A 499 -38.93 -24.59 5.24
C TYR A 499 -38.65 -24.80 6.74
N SER A 500 -39.45 -24.09 7.54
CA SER A 500 -39.71 -24.33 8.96
C SER A 500 -38.82 -23.61 9.99
N PHE A 501 -38.19 -22.48 9.66
CA PHE A 501 -37.66 -21.54 10.67
C PHE A 501 -38.07 -20.13 10.31
N GLU A 502 -38.80 -19.42 11.18
CA GLU A 502 -38.99 -17.98 10.94
C GLU A 502 -37.82 -17.16 11.50
N VAL A 503 -37.00 -17.68 12.43
CA VAL A 503 -35.78 -16.98 12.92
C VAL A 503 -34.69 -17.96 13.38
N SER A 504 -33.46 -17.79 12.88
CA SER A 504 -32.24 -18.33 13.49
C SER A 504 -31.67 -17.28 14.47
N VAL A 505 -31.35 -17.69 15.70
CA VAL A 505 -31.17 -16.71 16.80
C VAL A 505 -29.73 -16.65 17.30
N SER A 506 -29.05 -17.79 17.41
CA SER A 506 -27.72 -17.88 18.00
C SER A 506 -26.93 -19.03 17.40
N VAL A 507 -25.61 -18.86 17.32
CA VAL A 507 -24.67 -19.85 16.84
C VAL A 507 -23.51 -20.06 17.80
N ALA A 508 -22.97 -21.28 17.81
CA ALA A 508 -21.75 -21.62 18.53
C ALA A 508 -20.96 -22.67 17.74
N VAL A 509 -19.65 -22.74 17.94
CA VAL A 509 -18.75 -23.67 17.26
C VAL A 509 -18.07 -24.57 18.29
N ASP A 510 -17.91 -25.85 17.97
CA ASP A 510 -17.17 -26.80 18.81
C ASP A 510 -15.68 -26.88 18.48
N SER A 511 -14.92 -27.66 19.24
CA SER A 511 -13.48 -27.80 19.06
C SER A 511 -13.05 -28.49 17.75
N ASN A 512 -14.01 -29.05 17.00
CA ASN A 512 -13.79 -29.67 15.69
C ASN A 512 -14.34 -28.80 14.54
N ASN A 513 -14.52 -27.49 14.78
CA ASN A 513 -15.04 -26.52 13.81
C ASN A 513 -16.46 -26.82 13.30
N ASN A 514 -17.24 -27.62 14.04
CA ASN A 514 -18.63 -27.83 13.69
C ASN A 514 -19.48 -26.69 14.23
N LEU A 515 -20.34 -26.15 13.38
CA LEU A 515 -21.30 -25.12 13.76
C LEU A 515 -22.57 -25.74 14.32
N TYR A 516 -23.03 -25.19 15.43
CA TYR A 516 -24.36 -25.40 15.99
C TYR A 516 -25.21 -24.15 15.82
N VAL A 517 -26.43 -24.33 15.31
CA VAL A 517 -27.38 -23.24 15.11
C VAL A 517 -28.64 -23.55 15.89
N ILE A 518 -29.11 -22.59 16.70
CA ILE A 518 -30.40 -22.67 17.39
C ILE A 518 -31.42 -21.68 16.79
N GLY A 519 -32.66 -22.13 16.66
CA GLY A 519 -33.78 -21.32 16.19
C GLY A 519 -35.13 -21.93 16.56
N TYR A 520 -36.20 -21.49 15.91
CA TYR A 520 -37.55 -22.03 16.12
C TYR A 520 -38.40 -22.15 14.85
N ASP A 521 -39.26 -23.16 14.84
CA ASP A 521 -40.13 -23.58 13.73
C ASP A 521 -41.60 -23.24 14.00
N TYR A 522 -42.18 -22.26 13.27
CA TYR A 522 -43.58 -21.87 13.43
C TYR A 522 -44.58 -22.82 12.74
N ASP A 523 -44.22 -23.35 11.57
CA ASP A 523 -45.11 -24.18 10.76
C ASP A 523 -45.52 -25.48 11.45
N ASN A 524 -44.71 -25.97 12.39
CA ASN A 524 -44.96 -27.21 13.13
C ASN A 524 -45.28 -27.03 14.63
N GLY A 525 -45.84 -25.88 15.03
CA GLY A 525 -46.31 -25.68 16.41
C GLY A 525 -45.23 -25.18 17.38
N SER A 526 -44.33 -24.32 16.91
CA SER A 526 -43.25 -23.70 17.70
C SER A 526 -42.30 -24.75 18.29
N LEU A 527 -41.51 -25.39 17.43
CA LEU A 527 -40.49 -26.35 17.84
C LEU A 527 -39.13 -25.63 17.96
N MET A 528 -38.41 -25.81 19.07
CA MET A 528 -37.02 -25.39 19.14
C MET A 528 -36.26 -26.34 18.22
N SER A 529 -35.37 -25.79 17.41
CA SER A 529 -34.48 -26.64 16.63
C SER A 529 -33.03 -26.28 16.84
N ILE A 530 -32.23 -27.35 16.85
CA ILE A 530 -30.78 -27.29 16.87
C ILE A 530 -30.31 -28.04 15.64
N ARG A 531 -29.40 -27.45 14.88
CA ARG A 531 -28.82 -28.01 13.66
C ARG A 531 -27.30 -28.01 13.82
N LYS A 532 -26.64 -29.05 13.31
CA LYS A 532 -25.17 -29.16 13.29
C LYS A 532 -24.68 -29.20 11.85
N PHE A 533 -23.67 -28.39 11.55
CA PHE A 533 -22.92 -28.43 10.29
C PHE A 533 -21.47 -28.75 10.59
N ASP A 534 -20.87 -29.66 9.82
CA ASP A 534 -19.45 -29.95 9.94
C ASP A 534 -18.57 -28.83 9.36
N GLU A 535 -17.25 -28.95 9.52
CA GLU A 535 -16.29 -27.97 8.99
C GLU A 535 -16.36 -27.80 7.45
N TYR A 536 -16.88 -28.81 6.74
CA TYR A 536 -17.10 -28.84 5.30
C TYR A 536 -18.52 -28.40 4.89
N CYS A 537 -19.29 -27.90 5.86
CA CYS A 537 -20.64 -27.37 5.71
C CYS A 537 -21.72 -28.43 5.38
N ASN A 538 -21.48 -29.71 5.69
CA ASN A 538 -22.49 -30.77 5.61
C ASN A 538 -23.34 -30.80 6.87
N GLU A 539 -24.66 -30.97 6.72
CA GLU A 539 -25.58 -31.05 7.86
C GLU A 539 -25.64 -32.47 8.45
N ASP A 540 -25.46 -32.61 9.75
CA ASP A 540 -25.70 -33.88 10.46
C ASP A 540 -27.20 -34.07 10.70
N THR A 541 -27.84 -34.67 9.70
CA THR A 541 -29.27 -34.99 9.73
C THR A 541 -29.60 -36.26 10.52
N GLU A 542 -28.61 -37.08 10.86
CA GLU A 542 -28.81 -38.36 11.56
C GLU A 542 -28.87 -38.16 13.08
N ASN A 543 -27.93 -37.39 13.64
CA ASN A 543 -27.77 -37.27 15.08
C ASN A 543 -28.24 -35.93 15.64
N TRP A 544 -28.16 -34.83 14.88
CA TRP A 544 -28.26 -33.48 15.44
C TRP A 544 -29.48 -32.65 15.06
N ASN A 545 -30.29 -33.06 14.08
CA ASN A 545 -31.53 -32.37 13.71
C ASN A 545 -32.60 -32.46 14.83
N LYS A 546 -32.35 -31.80 15.96
CA LYS A 546 -33.21 -31.83 17.13
C LYS A 546 -34.39 -30.92 16.87
N LYS A 547 -35.59 -31.45 17.11
CA LYS A 547 -36.84 -30.70 17.11
C LYS A 547 -37.54 -30.97 18.42
N ILE A 548 -37.70 -29.95 19.26
CA ILE A 548 -38.24 -30.07 20.61
C ILE A 548 -39.58 -29.36 20.65
N PRO A 549 -40.70 -30.10 20.70
CA PRO A 549 -42.01 -29.48 20.55
C PRO A 549 -42.44 -28.54 21.66
N GLY A 550 -43.01 -27.41 21.25
CA GLY A 550 -43.48 -26.37 22.15
C GLY A 550 -42.36 -25.52 22.72
N PHE A 551 -41.14 -25.53 22.17
CA PHE A 551 -40.05 -24.68 22.62
C PHE A 551 -39.69 -23.60 21.59
N LEU A 552 -39.30 -22.39 22.00
CA LEU A 552 -38.61 -21.43 21.13
C LEU A 552 -37.14 -21.36 21.54
N GLY A 553 -36.22 -21.62 20.62
CA GLY A 553 -34.78 -21.51 20.86
C GLY A 553 -34.33 -20.04 21.02
N ILE A 554 -33.37 -19.80 21.92
CA ILE A 554 -32.92 -18.44 22.26
C ILE A 554 -31.40 -18.32 22.11
N SER A 555 -30.63 -19.14 22.82
CA SER A 555 -29.17 -19.04 22.83
C SER A 555 -28.55 -20.42 22.99
N ILE A 556 -27.33 -20.57 22.48
CA ILE A 556 -26.59 -21.82 22.44
C ILE A 556 -25.13 -21.58 22.84
N ALA A 557 -24.55 -22.51 23.57
CA ALA A 557 -23.12 -22.51 23.91
C ALA A 557 -22.57 -23.93 23.89
N VAL A 558 -21.26 -24.06 23.70
CA VAL A 558 -20.55 -25.33 23.66
C VAL A 558 -19.45 -25.32 24.72
N ASP A 559 -19.29 -26.43 25.45
CA ASP A 559 -18.23 -26.59 26.45
C ASP A 559 -16.96 -27.22 25.89
N SER A 560 -15.92 -27.32 26.71
CA SER A 560 -14.61 -27.84 26.30
C SER A 560 -14.62 -29.33 25.88
N ASN A 561 -15.70 -30.04 26.19
CA ASN A 561 -15.93 -31.44 25.85
C ASN A 561 -16.91 -31.61 24.67
N ASP A 562 -17.15 -30.53 23.92
CA ASP A 562 -18.10 -30.45 22.80
C ASP A 562 -19.55 -30.80 23.20
N ASN A 563 -19.92 -30.62 24.47
CA ASN A 563 -21.33 -30.69 24.87
C ASN A 563 -22.02 -29.36 24.56
N VAL A 564 -23.24 -29.45 24.08
CA VAL A 564 -24.04 -28.31 23.63
C VAL A 564 -25.14 -28.02 24.62
N TYR A 565 -25.18 -26.79 25.10
CA TYR A 565 -26.20 -26.26 25.99
C TYR A 565 -27.11 -25.34 25.20
N ALA A 566 -28.39 -25.72 25.11
CA ALA A 566 -29.40 -24.97 24.41
C ALA A 566 -30.44 -24.47 25.39
N ILE A 567 -30.69 -23.17 25.41
CA ILE A 567 -31.76 -22.57 26.20
C ILE A 567 -32.90 -22.09 25.30
N GLY A 568 -34.12 -22.31 25.77
CA GLY A 568 -35.31 -21.78 25.14
C GLY A 568 -36.52 -21.76 26.05
N ILE A 569 -37.66 -21.36 25.51
CA ILE A 569 -38.92 -21.17 26.24
C ILE A 569 -39.96 -22.20 25.80
N ASN A 570 -40.51 -22.97 26.73
CA ASN A 570 -41.49 -24.01 26.45
C ASN A 570 -42.93 -23.47 26.27
N SER A 571 -43.89 -24.36 26.00
CA SER A 571 -45.28 -24.00 25.71
C SER A 571 -46.01 -23.42 26.92
N ASP A 572 -45.52 -23.75 28.11
CA ASP A 572 -45.97 -23.20 29.39
C ASP A 572 -45.27 -21.87 29.74
N ARG A 573 -44.49 -21.31 28.80
CA ARG A 573 -43.68 -20.09 28.92
C ARG A 573 -42.58 -20.15 29.98
N LYS A 574 -42.07 -21.36 30.26
CA LYS A 574 -40.96 -21.58 31.18
C LYS A 574 -39.67 -21.72 30.38
N TYR A 575 -38.61 -21.10 30.89
CA TYR A 575 -37.28 -21.21 30.30
C TYR A 575 -36.64 -22.52 30.75
N VAL A 576 -36.08 -23.26 29.80
CA VAL A 576 -35.46 -24.57 30.06
C VAL A 576 -34.13 -24.66 29.35
N VAL A 577 -33.15 -25.18 30.06
CA VAL A 577 -31.84 -25.54 29.52
C VAL A 577 -31.83 -27.03 29.23
N LYS A 578 -31.33 -27.38 28.06
CA LYS A 578 -31.06 -28.75 27.65
C LYS A 578 -29.59 -28.91 27.30
N LYS A 579 -28.98 -30.02 27.74
CA LYS A 579 -27.62 -30.41 27.37
C LYS A 579 -27.65 -31.61 26.44
N PHE A 580 -26.82 -31.56 25.40
CA PHE A 580 -26.56 -32.68 24.50
C PHE A 580 -25.07 -32.93 24.46
N ASN A 581 -24.62 -34.19 24.47
CA ASN A 581 -23.21 -34.48 24.18
C ASN A 581 -22.91 -34.28 22.68
N SER A 582 -21.64 -34.36 22.28
CA SER A 582 -21.19 -34.18 20.89
C SER A 582 -21.85 -35.11 19.85
N ASN A 583 -22.42 -36.24 20.28
CA ASN A 583 -23.19 -37.19 19.46
C ASN A 583 -24.70 -36.88 19.44
N GLY A 584 -25.14 -35.75 20.00
CA GLY A 584 -26.54 -35.34 20.05
C GLY A 584 -27.39 -36.12 21.07
N VAL A 585 -26.81 -36.83 22.03
CA VAL A 585 -27.58 -37.52 23.07
C VAL A 585 -27.89 -36.53 24.21
N GLU A 586 -29.18 -36.38 24.54
CA GLU A 586 -29.65 -35.48 25.60
C GLU A 586 -29.32 -36.04 27.00
N ASP A 587 -28.81 -35.20 27.90
CA ASP A 587 -28.72 -35.50 29.32
C ASP A 587 -30.03 -35.14 30.02
N THR A 588 -30.95 -36.11 30.04
CA THR A 588 -32.27 -35.93 30.68
C THR A 588 -32.25 -36.08 32.21
N GLU A 589 -31.13 -36.53 32.80
CA GLU A 589 -31.04 -36.78 34.24
C GLU A 589 -30.63 -35.51 34.99
N ASN A 590 -29.61 -34.81 34.48
CA ASN A 590 -29.01 -33.67 35.16
C ASN A 590 -29.36 -32.33 34.48
N TRP A 591 -29.61 -32.35 33.16
CA TRP A 591 -29.68 -31.14 32.33
C TRP A 591 -31.00 -30.99 31.57
N ASN A 592 -32.08 -30.99 32.35
CA ASN A 592 -33.40 -30.52 31.92
C ASN A 592 -33.88 -29.46 32.91
N ILE A 593 -33.09 -28.41 33.06
CA ILE A 593 -33.20 -27.42 34.14
C ILE A 593 -34.22 -26.37 33.73
N GLU A 594 -35.32 -26.31 34.47
CA GLU A 594 -36.28 -25.22 34.36
C GLU A 594 -35.80 -24.02 35.17
N ILE A 595 -35.57 -22.89 34.51
CA ILE A 595 -35.17 -21.65 35.16
C ILE A 595 -36.40 -21.07 35.86
N ASN A 596 -36.51 -21.41 37.13
CA ASN A 596 -37.51 -20.89 38.03
C ASN A 596 -36.94 -19.70 38.80
N TYR A 597 -37.72 -18.64 38.89
CA TYR A 597 -37.42 -17.54 39.80
C TYR A 597 -38.64 -17.26 40.67
N VAL A 598 -38.47 -17.43 41.99
CA VAL A 598 -39.43 -17.01 43.00
C VAL A 598 -38.86 -15.75 43.63
N LEU A 599 -39.52 -14.61 43.42
CA LEU A 599 -39.16 -13.35 44.07
C LEU A 599 -39.26 -13.51 45.59
N PRO A 600 -38.18 -13.29 46.36
CA PRO A 600 -38.24 -13.37 47.82
C PRO A 600 -39.27 -12.40 48.44
N ASP A 601 -39.50 -11.24 47.81
CA ASP A 601 -40.31 -10.15 48.34
C ASP A 601 -41.64 -9.89 47.60
N HIS A 602 -41.91 -10.59 46.47
CA HIS A 602 -43.13 -10.43 45.67
C HIS A 602 -43.73 -11.77 45.21
N PRO A 603 -44.24 -12.61 46.15
CA PRO A 603 -44.67 -13.98 45.86
C PRO A 603 -46.00 -14.11 45.08
N SER A 604 -46.66 -13.01 44.70
CA SER A 604 -48.04 -13.05 44.19
C SER A 604 -48.33 -12.25 42.91
N PHE A 605 -47.32 -11.83 42.13
CA PHE A 605 -47.53 -11.15 40.85
C PHE A 605 -46.97 -11.95 39.66
N TYR A 606 -47.85 -12.19 38.67
CA TYR A 606 -47.68 -12.82 37.34
C TYR A 606 -46.49 -13.78 37.10
N LEU A 607 -46.64 -15.01 37.59
CA LEU A 607 -45.82 -16.20 37.25
C LEU A 607 -45.77 -16.56 35.73
N SER A 608 -46.39 -15.79 34.83
CA SER A 608 -46.45 -16.11 33.39
C SER A 608 -45.90 -15.01 32.47
N ARG A 609 -45.35 -13.91 33.02
CA ARG A 609 -44.82 -12.78 32.23
C ARG A 609 -43.46 -12.23 32.68
N GLY A 610 -42.96 -12.56 33.88
CA GLY A 610 -41.86 -11.83 34.52
C GLY A 610 -40.46 -12.05 33.97
N ILE A 611 -39.96 -13.29 33.93
CA ILE A 611 -38.56 -13.60 33.58
C ILE A 611 -38.35 -13.70 32.06
N LYS A 612 -37.20 -13.23 31.58
CA LYS A 612 -36.70 -13.32 30.20
C LYS A 612 -35.25 -13.77 30.24
N VAL A 613 -34.85 -14.61 29.30
CA VAL A 613 -33.47 -15.06 29.08
C VAL A 613 -32.96 -14.40 27.80
N ALA A 614 -31.69 -13.97 27.83
CA ALA A 614 -31.02 -13.42 26.67
C ALA A 614 -29.85 -14.28 26.20
N SER A 615 -28.99 -14.75 27.12
CA SER A 615 -27.71 -15.37 26.77
C SER A 615 -27.36 -16.54 27.69
N ILE A 616 -26.68 -17.53 27.11
CA ILE A 616 -25.99 -18.63 27.80
C ILE A 616 -24.50 -18.58 27.43
N ALA A 617 -23.62 -18.81 28.39
CA ALA A 617 -22.18 -18.87 28.19
C ALA A 617 -21.58 -19.99 29.06
N VAL A 618 -20.42 -20.52 28.66
CA VAL A 618 -19.72 -21.59 29.38
C VAL A 618 -18.29 -21.16 29.67
N ASP A 619 -17.82 -21.36 30.91
CA ASP A 619 -16.44 -21.06 31.29
C ASP A 619 -15.49 -22.25 31.03
N ASN A 620 -14.18 -22.03 31.24
CA ASN A 620 -13.16 -23.06 30.99
C ASN A 620 -13.23 -24.25 31.96
N ASP A 621 -14.02 -24.16 33.03
CA ASP A 621 -14.28 -25.23 33.99
C ASP A 621 -15.61 -25.97 33.69
N ASP A 622 -16.18 -25.74 32.50
CA ASP A 622 -17.49 -26.24 32.03
C ASP A 622 -18.67 -25.81 32.92
N ASN A 623 -18.57 -24.69 33.65
CA ASN A 623 -19.72 -24.10 34.34
C ASN A 623 -20.54 -23.25 33.37
N VAL A 624 -21.86 -23.29 33.53
CA VAL A 624 -22.81 -22.64 32.64
C VAL A 624 -23.42 -21.43 33.31
N TYR A 625 -23.32 -20.28 32.65
CA TYR A 625 -23.90 -19.01 33.08
C TYR A 625 -25.09 -18.67 32.21
N ILE A 626 -26.18 -18.27 32.84
CA ILE A 626 -27.42 -17.89 32.18
C ILE A 626 -27.83 -16.54 32.68
N GLY A 627 -28.09 -15.62 31.76
CA GLY A 627 -28.47 -14.26 32.08
C GLY A 627 -29.71 -13.82 31.33
N GLY A 628 -30.38 -12.86 31.93
CA GLY A 628 -31.46 -12.15 31.29
C GLY A 628 -32.00 -11.07 32.19
N TYR A 629 -33.28 -10.81 32.05
CA TYR A 629 -33.95 -9.73 32.76
C TYR A 629 -35.33 -10.15 33.24
N TYR A 630 -35.91 -9.45 34.21
CA TYR A 630 -37.27 -9.72 34.65
C TYR A 630 -38.03 -8.46 35.03
N MET A 631 -39.34 -8.44 34.76
CA MET A 631 -40.22 -7.31 35.12
C MET A 631 -40.59 -7.36 36.62
N VAL A 632 -40.25 -6.30 37.37
CA VAL A 632 -40.48 -6.15 38.82
C VAL A 632 -41.78 -5.41 39.17
N SER A 633 -42.34 -4.57 38.28
CA SER A 633 -43.53 -3.76 38.57
C SER A 633 -44.52 -3.64 37.39
N GLU A 634 -45.79 -3.31 37.67
CA GLU A 634 -46.78 -2.96 36.62
C GLU A 634 -46.42 -1.66 35.88
N GLU A 635 -45.55 -0.83 36.46
CA GLU A 635 -45.03 0.41 35.88
C GLU A 635 -43.89 0.17 34.88
N GLY A 636 -43.42 -1.08 34.75
CA GLY A 636 -42.46 -1.51 33.74
C GLY A 636 -41.00 -1.47 34.20
N ASP A 637 -40.74 -1.48 35.50
CA ASP A 637 -39.39 -1.63 36.03
C ASP A 637 -38.87 -3.03 35.70
N ILE A 638 -37.60 -3.12 35.30
CA ILE A 638 -36.96 -4.37 34.86
C ILE A 638 -35.59 -4.50 35.52
N ASP A 639 -35.27 -5.68 36.02
CA ASP A 639 -34.01 -5.99 36.71
C ASP A 639 -33.23 -7.06 35.93
N TRP A 640 -31.90 -6.96 35.92
CA TRP A 640 -31.06 -8.04 35.37
C TRP A 640 -30.94 -9.18 36.38
N TRP A 641 -30.77 -10.39 35.88
CA TRP A 641 -30.44 -11.56 36.70
C TRP A 641 -29.41 -12.44 36.00
N VAL A 642 -28.59 -13.11 36.80
CA VAL A 642 -27.61 -14.10 36.34
C VAL A 642 -27.66 -15.30 37.28
N LYS A 643 -27.53 -16.51 36.74
CA LYS A 643 -27.40 -17.77 37.46
C LYS A 643 -26.22 -18.57 36.92
N LYS A 644 -25.57 -19.35 37.78
CA LYS A 644 -24.49 -20.28 37.44
C LYS A 644 -24.88 -21.69 37.81
N PHE A 645 -24.55 -22.64 36.94
CA PHE A 645 -24.69 -24.07 37.16
C PHE A 645 -23.33 -24.74 36.94
N ASP A 646 -22.97 -25.70 37.79
CA ASP A 646 -21.81 -26.56 37.53
C ASP A 646 -22.08 -27.52 36.36
N SER A 647 -21.06 -28.23 35.88
CA SER A 647 -21.19 -29.17 34.76
C SER A 647 -22.15 -30.35 35.00
N ASN A 648 -22.58 -30.58 36.26
CA ASN A 648 -23.59 -31.56 36.65
C ASN A 648 -24.99 -30.94 36.84
N GLY A 649 -25.17 -29.67 36.50
CA GLY A 649 -26.47 -29.00 36.58
C GLY A 649 -26.84 -28.49 37.98
N ASN A 650 -25.93 -28.48 38.95
CA ASN A 650 -26.20 -27.92 40.27
C ASN A 650 -26.08 -26.39 40.25
N GLU A 651 -27.12 -25.69 40.71
CA GLU A 651 -27.11 -24.22 40.81
C GLU A 651 -26.21 -23.73 41.97
N ASP A 652 -25.33 -22.76 41.70
CA ASP A 652 -24.59 -22.04 42.73
C ASP A 652 -25.43 -20.90 43.32
N ILE A 653 -26.28 -21.27 44.27
CA ILE A 653 -27.21 -20.36 44.95
C ILE A 653 -26.51 -19.40 45.93
N ASP A 654 -25.32 -19.75 46.41
CA ASP A 654 -24.62 -19.01 47.45
C ASP A 654 -23.84 -17.83 46.86
N HIS A 655 -23.25 -18.00 45.67
CA HIS A 655 -22.37 -17.01 45.07
C HIS A 655 -22.93 -16.39 43.79
N TRP A 656 -23.77 -17.09 43.02
CA TRP A 656 -24.08 -16.69 41.64
C TRP A 656 -25.55 -16.47 41.30
N ASN A 657 -26.46 -16.52 42.28
CA ASN A 657 -27.85 -16.11 42.09
C ASN A 657 -27.98 -14.57 42.18
N LYS A 658 -27.51 -13.87 41.14
CA LYS A 658 -27.38 -12.40 41.13
C LYS A 658 -28.63 -11.72 40.59
N VAL A 659 -28.98 -10.59 41.20
CA VAL A 659 -29.99 -9.65 40.71
C VAL A 659 -29.47 -8.23 40.79
N PHE A 660 -29.72 -7.45 39.75
CA PHE A 660 -29.30 -6.06 39.66
C PHE A 660 -30.51 -5.20 39.34
N SER A 661 -31.00 -4.51 40.37
CA SER A 661 -32.05 -3.52 40.24
C SER A 661 -31.47 -2.16 39.88
N CYS A 662 -32.18 -1.41 39.04
CA CYS A 662 -31.85 -0.01 38.79
C CYS A 662 -33.09 0.86 39.05
N ASN A 663 -32.85 2.14 39.38
CA ASN A 663 -33.93 3.10 39.69
C ASN A 663 -34.50 3.77 38.43
N TYR A 664 -34.17 3.28 37.24
CA TYR A 664 -34.59 3.88 35.98
C TYR A 664 -35.80 3.14 35.43
N VAL A 665 -36.87 3.91 35.26
CA VAL A 665 -38.08 3.47 34.57
C VAL A 665 -37.70 3.37 33.08
N TYR A 666 -37.96 2.22 32.46
CA TYR A 666 -37.77 1.88 31.03
C TYR A 666 -36.40 1.29 30.59
N GLN A 667 -36.49 0.20 29.80
CA GLN A 667 -35.46 -0.44 28.96
C GLN A 667 -34.24 -1.15 29.62
N ASN A 668 -34.40 -1.80 30.78
CA ASN A 668 -33.30 -2.60 31.33
C ASN A 668 -33.25 -4.02 30.77
N TYR A 669 -32.31 -4.31 29.88
CA TYR A 669 -32.17 -5.63 29.28
C TYR A 669 -30.72 -6.08 29.32
N LEU A 670 -30.43 -7.16 30.04
CA LEU A 670 -29.20 -7.92 29.83
C LEU A 670 -29.31 -8.58 28.45
N GLN A 671 -28.26 -8.47 27.65
CA GLN A 671 -28.22 -8.96 26.27
C GLN A 671 -27.21 -10.07 26.06
N SER A 672 -26.01 -9.96 26.63
CA SER A 672 -24.96 -10.96 26.43
C SER A 672 -24.05 -11.15 27.65
N ILE A 673 -23.42 -12.32 27.69
CA ILE A 673 -22.43 -12.72 28.70
C ILE A 673 -21.12 -13.06 27.97
N GLY A 674 -20.02 -12.45 28.41
CA GLY A 674 -18.66 -12.80 28.02
C GLY A 674 -17.89 -13.42 29.17
N ILE A 675 -16.98 -14.34 28.89
CA ILE A 675 -16.15 -15.01 29.91
C ILE A 675 -14.69 -14.94 29.45
N ASP A 676 -13.79 -14.49 30.34
CA ASP A 676 -12.36 -14.37 30.03
C ASP A 676 -11.56 -15.63 30.39
N SER A 677 -10.28 -15.62 30.05
CA SER A 677 -9.36 -16.75 30.27
C SER A 677 -9.20 -17.14 31.76
N ASN A 678 -9.55 -16.24 32.67
CA ASN A 678 -9.50 -16.42 34.12
C ASN A 678 -10.86 -16.81 34.74
N ASN A 679 -11.85 -17.14 33.89
CA ASN A 679 -13.23 -17.41 34.27
C ASN A 679 -13.92 -16.21 34.98
N ASN A 680 -13.47 -14.98 34.74
CA ASN A 680 -14.24 -13.80 35.12
C ASN A 680 -15.40 -13.63 34.14
N VAL A 681 -16.53 -13.14 34.64
CA VAL A 681 -17.77 -13.01 33.87
C VAL A 681 -18.09 -11.55 33.66
N TYR A 682 -18.40 -11.21 32.42
CA TYR A 682 -18.81 -9.89 31.98
C TYR A 682 -20.24 -9.98 31.50
N ILE A 683 -21.10 -9.10 31.99
CA ILE A 683 -22.48 -9.01 31.52
C ILE A 683 -22.72 -7.64 30.93
N VAL A 684 -23.34 -7.63 29.74
CA VAL A 684 -23.62 -6.41 28.99
C VAL A 684 -25.10 -6.29 28.67
N GLY A 685 -25.55 -5.05 28.57
CA GLY A 685 -26.93 -4.74 28.29
C GLY A 685 -27.20 -3.26 28.44
N ASN A 686 -28.43 -2.94 28.84
CA ASN A 686 -28.89 -1.58 29.06
C ASN A 686 -29.40 -1.39 30.49
N LEU A 687 -29.01 -0.27 31.10
CA LEU A 687 -29.59 0.25 32.34
C LEU A 687 -30.18 1.64 32.04
N GLY A 688 -31.50 1.72 31.92
CA GLY A 688 -32.20 2.89 31.40
C GLY A 688 -31.95 3.03 29.89
N VAL A 689 -31.50 4.22 29.49
CA VAL A 689 -31.13 4.52 28.10
C VAL A 689 -29.64 4.29 27.83
N TRP A 690 -28.85 3.93 28.84
CA TRP A 690 -27.39 3.78 28.70
C TRP A 690 -27.01 2.31 28.55
N GLY A 691 -26.12 2.05 27.59
CA GLY A 691 -25.42 0.78 27.51
C GLY A 691 -24.52 0.61 28.74
N HIS A 692 -24.48 -0.57 29.33
CA HIS A 692 -23.77 -0.81 30.59
C HIS A 692 -23.10 -2.18 30.61
N ILE A 693 -21.97 -2.26 31.34
CA ILE A 693 -21.17 -3.48 31.52
C ILE A 693 -20.83 -3.67 33.01
N LYS A 694 -20.88 -4.92 33.48
CA LYS A 694 -20.42 -5.30 34.84
C LYS A 694 -19.47 -6.49 34.76
N LYS A 695 -18.35 -6.45 35.50
CA LYS A 695 -17.39 -7.55 35.66
C LYS A 695 -17.49 -8.20 37.03
N PHE A 696 -17.51 -9.52 37.05
CA PHE A 696 -17.44 -10.36 38.25
C PHE A 696 -16.24 -11.29 38.18
N ASP A 697 -15.59 -11.59 39.31
CA ASP A 697 -14.70 -12.76 39.34
C ASP A 697 -15.49 -14.07 39.31
N LYS A 698 -14.79 -15.19 39.11
CA LYS A 698 -15.35 -16.55 39.10
C LYS A 698 -16.14 -16.93 40.37
N ASP A 699 -15.87 -16.24 41.49
CA ASP A 699 -16.52 -16.45 42.79
C ASP A 699 -17.75 -15.52 42.96
N GLY A 700 -18.13 -14.78 41.90
CA GLY A 700 -19.30 -13.92 41.86
C GLY A 700 -19.12 -12.57 42.54
N ASN A 701 -17.90 -12.14 42.86
CA ASN A 701 -17.68 -10.81 43.44
C ASN A 701 -17.59 -9.76 42.33
N LEU A 702 -18.39 -8.70 42.44
CA LEU A 702 -18.32 -7.55 41.54
C LEU A 702 -16.92 -6.91 41.64
N LYS A 703 -16.26 -6.73 40.49
CA LYS A 703 -14.95 -6.06 40.40
C LYS A 703 -15.07 -4.62 39.98
N TRP A 704 -15.82 -4.36 38.92
CA TRP A 704 -16.12 -3.03 38.41
C TRP A 704 -17.38 -3.08 37.55
N GLU A 705 -17.94 -1.90 37.33
CA GLU A 705 -19.06 -1.65 36.43
C GLU A 705 -18.83 -0.30 35.75
N GLU A 706 -19.22 -0.19 34.49
CA GLU A 706 -19.02 1.03 33.70
C GLU A 706 -20.15 1.21 32.68
N ASP A 707 -20.48 2.46 32.38
CA ASP A 707 -21.33 2.78 31.23
C ASP A 707 -20.53 2.57 29.95
N VAL A 708 -21.16 1.96 28.95
CA VAL A 708 -20.52 1.66 27.66
C VAL A 708 -20.35 2.92 26.82
N MET A 709 -21.16 3.95 27.03
CA MET A 709 -21.09 5.24 26.33
C MET A 709 -20.77 6.40 27.29
N PRO A 710 -20.20 7.53 26.79
CA PRO A 710 -20.01 8.71 27.63
C PRO A 710 -21.34 9.24 28.17
N SER A 711 -21.28 9.96 29.29
CA SER A 711 -22.47 10.49 29.95
C SER A 711 -23.34 11.33 29.00
N GLY A 712 -24.61 10.95 28.86
CA GLY A 712 -25.59 11.66 28.03
C GLY A 712 -25.94 10.98 26.70
N THR A 713 -25.21 9.93 26.30
CA THR A 713 -25.45 9.18 25.06
C THR A 713 -26.30 7.94 25.28
N SER A 714 -27.43 7.84 24.58
CA SER A 714 -28.29 6.67 24.62
C SER A 714 -27.69 5.54 23.79
N ALA A 715 -27.54 4.34 24.37
CA ALA A 715 -27.00 3.18 23.69
C ALA A 715 -27.70 1.88 24.08
N VAL A 716 -27.83 0.99 23.12
CA VAL A 716 -28.26 -0.39 23.27
C VAL A 716 -27.05 -1.31 23.06
N THR A 717 -26.48 -1.86 24.13
CA THR A 717 -25.38 -2.84 24.06
C THR A 717 -25.90 -4.22 23.78
N ARG A 718 -25.32 -4.94 22.81
CA ARG A 718 -25.82 -6.25 22.33
C ARG A 718 -24.78 -7.36 22.43
N GLY A 719 -23.61 -7.18 21.84
CA GLY A 719 -22.57 -8.21 21.75
C GLY A 719 -21.37 -7.90 22.63
N ILE A 720 -20.66 -8.96 23.04
CA ILE A 720 -19.38 -8.88 23.75
C ILE A 720 -18.46 -10.00 23.26
N THR A 721 -17.18 -9.68 23.07
CA THR A 721 -16.10 -10.66 22.91
C THR A 721 -14.88 -10.21 23.70
N ILE A 722 -13.96 -11.13 23.98
CA ILE A 722 -12.80 -10.90 24.85
C ILE A 722 -11.57 -11.50 24.18
N ASP A 723 -10.52 -10.69 24.02
CA ASP A 723 -9.28 -11.10 23.36
C ASP A 723 -8.37 -11.97 24.26
N SER A 724 -7.29 -12.50 23.69
CA SER A 724 -6.34 -13.33 24.45
C SER A 724 -5.62 -12.60 25.58
N CYS A 725 -5.65 -11.26 25.57
CA CYS A 725 -5.10 -10.38 26.60
C CYS A 725 -6.14 -9.91 27.63
N ASP A 726 -7.33 -10.53 27.64
CA ASP A 726 -8.49 -10.17 28.46
C ASP A 726 -9.00 -8.72 28.23
N ASN A 727 -8.74 -8.13 27.06
CA ASN A 727 -9.41 -6.89 26.65
C ASN A 727 -10.81 -7.22 26.13
N ILE A 728 -11.76 -6.36 26.47
CA ILE A 728 -13.19 -6.57 26.24
C ILE A 728 -13.64 -5.68 25.10
N TYR A 729 -14.40 -6.24 24.17
CA TYR A 729 -14.96 -5.55 23.02
C TYR A 729 -16.46 -5.70 23.04
N VAL A 730 -17.19 -4.59 22.98
CA VAL A 730 -18.66 -4.58 23.03
C VAL A 730 -19.22 -3.83 21.84
N VAL A 731 -20.34 -4.32 21.32
CA VAL A 731 -21.01 -3.72 20.16
C VAL A 731 -22.47 -3.46 20.43
N GLY A 732 -23.05 -2.52 19.69
CA GLY A 732 -24.45 -2.21 19.81
C GLY A 732 -24.91 -1.12 18.85
N VAL A 733 -26.01 -0.47 19.22
CA VAL A 733 -26.57 0.68 18.52
C VAL A 733 -26.67 1.88 19.45
N THR A 734 -26.40 3.08 18.95
CA THR A 734 -26.50 4.35 19.67
C THR A 734 -27.39 5.31 18.90
N ASN A 735 -28.11 6.16 19.64
CA ASN A 735 -28.98 7.20 19.07
C ASN A 735 -28.42 8.58 19.42
N ASP A 736 -28.61 9.56 18.54
CA ASP A 736 -28.15 10.94 18.74
C ASP A 736 -28.74 11.56 20.04
N VAL A 737 -27.87 12.19 20.85
CA VAL A 737 -28.21 12.94 22.06
C VAL A 737 -29.19 14.08 21.78
N TYR A 738 -29.30 14.53 20.53
CA TYR A 738 -30.14 15.66 20.11
C TYR A 738 -31.52 15.28 19.51
N GLY A 739 -31.90 14.00 19.52
CA GLY A 739 -33.26 13.59 19.16
C GLY A 739 -33.53 13.48 17.65
N ASN A 740 -32.51 13.24 16.85
CA ASN A 740 -32.70 12.68 15.51
C ASN A 740 -32.84 11.15 15.67
N ASP A 741 -33.94 10.56 15.23
CA ASP A 741 -34.29 9.13 15.35
C ASP A 741 -33.37 8.19 14.52
N GLU A 742 -32.08 8.49 14.41
CA GLU A 742 -31.13 7.74 13.58
C GLU A 742 -30.26 6.80 14.44
N ASN A 743 -30.24 5.52 14.03
CA ASN A 743 -29.48 4.44 14.66
C ASN A 743 -28.06 4.37 14.06
N TYR A 744 -27.04 4.41 14.91
CA TYR A 744 -25.64 4.22 14.53
C TYR A 744 -25.05 2.99 15.22
N SER A 745 -24.31 2.16 14.49
CA SER A 745 -23.59 1.04 15.09
C SER A 745 -22.34 1.54 15.83
N TYR A 746 -21.94 0.84 16.89
CA TYR A 746 -20.69 1.12 17.59
C TYR A 746 -19.92 -0.14 17.97
N LEU A 747 -18.61 0.04 18.16
CA LEU A 747 -17.68 -0.92 18.77
C LEU A 747 -16.88 -0.17 19.85
N ARG A 748 -16.93 -0.63 21.10
CA ARG A 748 -16.21 -0.04 22.24
C ARG A 748 -15.25 -1.07 22.82
N SER A 749 -14.10 -0.63 23.33
CA SER A 749 -13.14 -1.53 23.99
C SER A 749 -12.72 -1.08 25.37
N PHE A 750 -12.51 -2.05 26.26
CA PHE A 750 -12.09 -1.88 27.65
C PHE A 750 -10.92 -2.81 27.95
N THR A 751 -10.04 -2.36 28.85
CA THR A 751 -9.07 -3.27 29.48
C THR A 751 -9.74 -4.17 30.51
N SER A 752 -9.05 -5.22 30.95
CA SER A 752 -9.52 -6.10 32.02
C SER A 752 -9.76 -5.38 33.37
N SER A 753 -9.15 -4.21 33.59
CA SER A 753 -9.38 -3.34 34.75
C SER A 753 -10.58 -2.42 34.62
N GLY A 754 -11.23 -2.36 33.45
CA GLY A 754 -12.33 -1.44 33.17
C GLY A 754 -11.87 -0.09 32.61
N ASP A 755 -10.56 0.11 32.42
CA ASP A 755 -10.05 1.33 31.81
C ASP A 755 -10.40 1.37 30.32
N TRP A 756 -10.89 2.53 29.91
CA TRP A 756 -11.25 2.85 28.54
C TRP A 756 -10.05 2.77 27.59
N ARG A 757 -10.23 2.08 26.45
CA ARG A 757 -9.30 2.15 25.31
C ARG A 757 -9.99 2.88 24.15
N MET A 758 -9.76 4.19 24.07
CA MET A 758 -10.32 5.04 23.01
C MET A 758 -9.51 4.87 21.72
N LYS A 759 -10.08 4.16 20.73
CA LYS A 759 -9.73 4.30 19.31
C LYS A 759 -10.94 4.25 18.36
N TRP A 760 -12.13 3.85 18.84
CA TRP A 760 -13.27 3.48 17.99
C TRP A 760 -14.63 4.05 18.42
N ASP A 761 -14.71 5.31 18.83
CA ASP A 761 -16.04 5.92 19.05
C ASP A 761 -16.73 6.15 17.70
N TRP A 762 -17.64 5.25 17.33
CA TRP A 762 -18.67 5.51 16.31
C TRP A 762 -19.92 6.11 16.96
N CYS A 763 -19.72 7.09 17.83
CA CYS A 763 -20.77 8.07 18.09
C CYS A 763 -20.59 9.18 17.08
N SER A 764 -21.64 9.41 16.31
CA SER A 764 -21.81 10.61 15.49
C SER A 764 -21.26 11.83 16.24
N TYR A 765 -20.29 12.49 15.58
CA TYR A 765 -19.89 13.88 15.76
C TYR A 765 -18.55 14.23 16.44
N TYR A 766 -17.81 13.34 17.12
CA TYR A 766 -16.57 13.77 17.82
C TYR A 766 -15.23 13.50 17.14
N SER A 767 -15.20 13.00 15.92
CA SER A 767 -13.95 12.95 15.15
C SER A 767 -14.23 13.13 13.66
N ASP A 768 -13.28 13.76 12.97
CA ASP A 768 -13.15 13.93 11.52
C ASP A 768 -13.09 12.60 10.73
N ALA A 769 -13.83 11.57 11.14
CA ALA A 769 -13.95 10.31 10.43
C ALA A 769 -15.01 10.45 9.35
N ASP A 770 -14.61 10.28 8.10
CA ASP A 770 -15.40 10.52 6.90
C ASP A 770 -16.76 9.79 6.80
N PHE A 771 -17.15 8.87 7.70
CA PHE A 771 -18.45 8.17 7.61
C PHE A 771 -19.00 7.66 8.97
N PRO A 772 -19.93 8.36 9.64
CA PRO A 772 -20.79 7.72 10.66
C PRO A 772 -21.79 6.79 9.96
N PHE A 773 -21.60 5.47 10.10
CA PHE A 773 -22.47 4.47 9.46
C PHE A 773 -23.80 4.36 10.20
N LYS A 774 -24.87 4.82 9.53
CA LYS A 774 -26.24 4.50 9.96
C LYS A 774 -26.39 2.99 9.87
N GLY A 775 -26.62 2.33 10.99
CA GLY A 775 -26.72 0.88 11.05
C GLY A 775 -26.86 0.35 12.47
N GLU A 776 -26.82 -0.96 12.57
CA GLU A 776 -26.98 -1.72 13.81
C GLU A 776 -25.92 -2.83 13.85
N ALA A 777 -25.13 -2.89 14.92
CA ALA A 777 -24.29 -4.03 15.23
C ALA A 777 -25.04 -4.99 16.17
N PHE A 778 -24.98 -6.29 15.92
CA PHE A 778 -25.69 -7.30 16.71
C PHE A 778 -24.74 -8.24 17.45
N SER A 779 -23.66 -8.67 16.80
CA SER A 779 -22.71 -9.62 17.37
C SER A 779 -21.28 -9.23 17.04
N VAL A 780 -20.36 -9.65 17.91
CA VAL A 780 -18.93 -9.43 17.79
C VAL A 780 -18.20 -10.71 18.19
N VAL A 781 -17.21 -11.08 17.40
CA VAL A 781 -16.34 -12.23 17.65
C VAL A 781 -14.90 -11.86 17.31
N LYS A 782 -13.96 -12.74 17.64
CA LYS A 782 -12.54 -12.55 17.30
C LYS A 782 -11.96 -13.80 16.65
N ASP A 783 -10.88 -13.62 15.91
CA ASP A 783 -10.05 -14.72 15.42
C ASP A 783 -8.92 -15.09 16.40
N SER A 784 -8.06 -16.01 15.98
CA SER A 784 -6.90 -16.46 16.76
C SER A 784 -5.77 -15.43 16.85
N ASP A 785 -5.76 -14.42 15.97
CA ASP A 785 -4.81 -13.29 15.97
C ASP A 785 -5.37 -12.05 16.71
N ASP A 786 -6.53 -12.21 17.38
CA ASP A 786 -7.28 -11.17 18.07
C ASP A 786 -7.79 -10.04 17.15
N ASN A 787 -7.96 -10.31 15.85
CA ASN A 787 -8.72 -9.43 14.98
C ASN A 787 -10.21 -9.54 15.33
N ILE A 788 -10.91 -8.41 15.35
CA ILE A 788 -12.29 -8.28 15.80
C ILE A 788 -13.23 -8.20 14.59
N TYR A 789 -14.28 -9.02 14.61
CA TYR A 789 -15.29 -9.07 13.57
C TYR A 789 -16.63 -8.63 14.13
N VAL A 790 -17.21 -7.59 13.54
CA VAL A 790 -18.53 -7.07 13.89
C VAL A 790 -19.50 -7.42 12.78
N VAL A 791 -20.67 -7.96 13.13
CA VAL A 791 -21.73 -8.27 12.17
C VAL A 791 -23.01 -7.52 12.51
N GLY A 792 -23.75 -7.11 11.48
CA GLY A 792 -25.09 -6.59 11.68
C GLY A 792 -25.84 -6.18 10.42
N ALA A 793 -26.61 -5.09 10.51
CA ALA A 793 -27.37 -4.50 9.40
C ALA A 793 -27.02 -3.01 9.18
N ILE A 794 -26.91 -2.55 7.93
CA ILE A 794 -26.59 -1.16 7.57
C ILE A 794 -27.70 -0.55 6.73
N TYR A 795 -27.96 0.76 6.86
CA TYR A 795 -29.01 1.42 6.06
C TYR A 795 -28.47 1.85 4.68
N ASN A 796 -29.27 1.62 3.64
CA ASN A 796 -28.95 2.06 2.28
C ASN A 796 -29.01 3.58 2.13
N PHE A 797 -27.86 4.23 1.89
CA PHE A 797 -27.75 5.70 1.73
C PHE A 797 -28.18 6.23 0.35
N PHE A 798 -28.22 5.37 -0.68
CA PHE A 798 -28.31 5.80 -2.08
C PHE A 798 -29.62 5.43 -2.80
N ASP A 799 -30.52 4.69 -2.16
CA ASP A 799 -31.80 4.30 -2.77
C ASP A 799 -32.98 4.66 -1.86
N GLU A 800 -33.97 5.34 -2.42
CA GLU A 800 -35.13 5.89 -1.71
C GLU A 800 -36.16 4.80 -1.35
N ASN A 801 -35.92 3.55 -1.73
CA ASN A 801 -36.70 2.35 -1.36
C ASN A 801 -36.03 1.57 -0.20
N SER A 802 -35.53 2.30 0.79
CA SER A 802 -34.52 1.93 1.79
C SER A 802 -34.86 0.73 2.69
N GLY A 803 -34.35 -0.44 2.34
CA GLY A 803 -34.17 -1.55 3.27
C GLY A 803 -32.73 -1.65 3.81
N LYS A 804 -32.49 -2.56 4.74
CA LYS A 804 -31.19 -2.78 5.38
C LYS A 804 -30.40 -3.89 4.69
N ASP A 805 -29.09 -3.73 4.57
CA ASP A 805 -28.20 -4.77 4.05
C ASP A 805 -27.42 -5.43 5.19
N TRP A 806 -27.16 -6.72 5.06
CA TRP A 806 -26.22 -7.42 5.93
C TRP A 806 -24.83 -6.80 5.73
N TRP A 807 -24.14 -6.49 6.83
CA TRP A 807 -22.73 -6.10 6.81
C TRP A 807 -21.86 -6.89 7.80
N ILE A 808 -20.57 -6.97 7.47
CA ILE A 808 -19.50 -7.49 8.31
C ILE A 808 -18.38 -6.45 8.31
N ARG A 809 -17.59 -6.37 9.39
CA ARG A 809 -16.37 -5.57 9.40
C ARG A 809 -15.31 -6.21 10.27
N LYS A 810 -14.07 -6.23 9.77
CA LYS A 810 -12.88 -6.69 10.45
C LYS A 810 -12.05 -5.49 10.94
N PHE A 811 -11.51 -5.61 12.15
CA PHE A 811 -10.55 -4.69 12.75
C PHE A 811 -9.35 -5.51 13.23
N ASP A 812 -8.12 -5.01 13.13
CA ASP A 812 -7.02 -5.73 13.76
C ASP A 812 -7.00 -5.60 15.29
N SER A 813 -6.10 -6.35 15.91
CA SER A 813 -5.85 -6.32 17.35
C SER A 813 -5.35 -4.96 17.89
N MET A 814 -4.80 -4.09 17.02
CA MET A 814 -4.38 -2.72 17.36
C MET A 814 -5.50 -1.69 17.18
N GLY A 815 -6.56 -2.12 16.54
CA GLY A 815 -7.71 -1.34 16.21
C GLY A 815 -7.60 -0.40 15.04
N ASP A 816 -6.75 -0.72 14.08
CA ASP A 816 -6.79 -0.07 12.79
C ASP A 816 -7.85 -0.74 11.90
N TYR A 817 -8.63 0.12 11.24
CA TYR A 817 -9.58 -0.28 10.23
C TYR A 817 -8.81 -0.54 8.93
N TYR A 818 -8.95 -1.74 8.38
CA TYR A 818 -8.46 -2.06 7.05
C TYR A 818 -9.54 -1.71 6.04
N GLU A 819 -9.46 -0.51 5.46
CA GLU A 819 -10.27 -0.13 4.29
C GLU A 819 -10.05 -1.07 3.08
N ILE A 820 -8.99 -1.88 3.13
CA ILE A 820 -8.53 -2.78 2.07
C ILE A 820 -9.06 -4.22 2.23
N SER A 821 -9.68 -4.59 3.36
CA SER A 821 -10.15 -5.97 3.53
C SER A 821 -11.43 -6.22 2.72
N ASP A 822 -11.47 -7.33 2.00
CA ASP A 822 -12.66 -7.92 1.35
C ASP A 822 -13.83 -8.23 2.33
N TYR A 823 -13.82 -7.68 3.54
CA TYR A 823 -14.79 -7.91 4.60
C TYR A 823 -15.77 -6.76 4.82
N ASP A 824 -15.57 -5.56 4.24
CA ASP A 824 -16.64 -4.55 4.15
C ASP A 824 -17.61 -4.94 3.03
N LYS A 825 -18.21 -6.12 3.18
CA LYS A 825 -19.14 -6.71 2.24
C LYS A 825 -20.55 -6.39 2.69
N ARG A 826 -21.23 -5.63 1.84
CA ARG A 826 -22.68 -5.64 1.78
C ARG A 826 -23.08 -6.85 0.97
N PHE A 827 -23.86 -7.72 1.58
CA PHE A 827 -24.56 -8.73 0.82
C PHE A 827 -25.86 -8.07 0.36
N GLN A 828 -26.18 -8.23 -0.92
CA GLN A 828 -27.48 -7.83 -1.46
C GLN A 828 -28.03 -9.05 -2.17
N PHE A 829 -28.97 -9.72 -1.52
CA PHE A 829 -29.74 -10.79 -2.11
C PHE A 829 -30.85 -10.13 -2.94
N VAL A 830 -30.74 -10.25 -4.27
CA VAL A 830 -31.49 -9.49 -5.30
C VAL A 830 -33.02 -9.45 -5.11
N ASP A 831 -33.59 -10.34 -4.30
CA ASP A 831 -35.03 -10.48 -4.07
C ASP A 831 -35.53 -10.01 -2.69
N TYR A 832 -34.68 -9.44 -1.82
CA TYR A 832 -35.05 -9.05 -0.46
C TYR A 832 -34.87 -7.56 -0.19
N GLU A 833 -35.74 -7.00 0.66
CA GLU A 833 -35.69 -5.60 1.07
C GLU A 833 -34.79 -5.43 2.31
N ASP A 834 -34.92 -6.32 3.30
CA ASP A 834 -34.29 -6.18 4.62
C ASP A 834 -33.46 -7.42 4.99
N GLU A 835 -32.19 -7.21 5.31
CA GLU A 835 -31.21 -8.26 5.60
C GLU A 835 -30.45 -7.96 6.90
N TYR A 836 -30.30 -8.98 7.73
CA TYR A 836 -29.72 -8.82 9.06
C TYR A 836 -28.81 -9.99 9.41
N ALA A 837 -27.61 -9.69 9.92
CA ALA A 837 -26.76 -10.64 10.63
C ALA A 837 -26.97 -10.51 12.14
N PHE A 838 -27.35 -11.59 12.85
CA PHE A 838 -27.68 -11.54 14.27
C PHE A 838 -26.61 -12.09 15.19
N SER A 839 -26.07 -13.26 14.85
CA SER A 839 -25.06 -13.92 15.67
C SER A 839 -23.95 -14.44 14.78
N ALA A 840 -22.75 -14.39 15.32
CA ALA A 840 -21.55 -14.89 14.69
C ALA A 840 -20.82 -15.83 15.64
N ALA A 841 -20.04 -16.74 15.06
CA ALA A 841 -19.09 -17.57 15.77
C ALA A 841 -17.84 -17.72 14.90
N MET A 842 -16.67 -17.75 15.53
CA MET A 842 -15.40 -17.97 14.83
C MET A 842 -14.94 -19.41 15.08
N ASP A 843 -14.54 -20.12 14.02
CA ASP A 843 -13.94 -21.43 14.15
C ASP A 843 -12.40 -21.35 14.36
N GLN A 844 -11.77 -22.47 14.70
CA GLN A 844 -10.33 -22.50 15.01
C GLN A 844 -9.44 -22.26 13.78
N ASN A 845 -10.00 -22.35 12.57
CA ASN A 845 -9.32 -22.05 11.32
C ASN A 845 -9.58 -20.59 10.88
N ASN A 846 -10.07 -19.74 11.79
CA ASN A 846 -10.44 -18.34 11.54
C ASN A 846 -11.53 -18.16 10.47
N HIS A 847 -12.38 -19.18 10.25
CA HIS A 847 -13.56 -18.99 9.41
C HIS A 847 -14.71 -18.41 10.22
N LEU A 848 -15.25 -17.30 9.72
CA LEU A 848 -16.39 -16.63 10.33
C LEU A 848 -17.69 -17.31 9.90
N TRP A 849 -18.43 -17.85 10.87
CA TRP A 849 -19.79 -18.30 10.69
C TRP A 849 -20.76 -17.23 11.14
N VAL A 850 -21.77 -16.96 10.34
CA VAL A 850 -22.76 -15.94 10.65
C VAL A 850 -24.15 -16.44 10.27
N ASN A 851 -25.10 -16.22 11.17
CA ASN A 851 -26.51 -16.46 10.89
C ASN A 851 -27.29 -15.15 10.85
N GLY A 852 -28.29 -15.14 9.98
CA GLY A 852 -29.14 -13.99 9.72
C GLY A 852 -30.52 -14.37 9.22
N PHE A 853 -31.27 -13.37 8.78
CA PHE A 853 -32.46 -13.58 7.96
C PHE A 853 -32.52 -12.58 6.81
N LEU A 854 -33.29 -12.96 5.79
CA LEU A 854 -33.68 -12.14 4.65
C LEU A 854 -35.19 -11.90 4.70
N SER A 855 -35.65 -10.67 4.48
CA SER A 855 -37.06 -10.30 4.52
C SER A 855 -37.51 -9.62 3.22
N CYS A 856 -38.60 -10.12 2.64
CA CYS A 856 -39.31 -9.45 1.56
C CYS A 856 -40.35 -8.49 2.19
N GLY A 857 -40.47 -7.25 1.70
CA GLY A 857 -41.15 -6.08 2.28
C GLY A 857 -42.54 -6.20 2.92
N ASP A 858 -43.19 -7.36 2.87
CA ASP A 858 -44.47 -7.66 3.53
C ASP A 858 -44.32 -8.18 4.99
N TYR A 859 -43.14 -8.09 5.62
CA TYR A 859 -42.84 -8.43 7.03
C TYR A 859 -43.28 -9.83 7.52
N SER A 860 -43.66 -10.71 6.59
CA SER A 860 -44.36 -11.98 6.90
C SER A 860 -43.58 -13.22 6.48
N VAL A 861 -42.47 -13.06 5.76
CA VAL A 861 -41.57 -14.15 5.39
C VAL A 861 -40.15 -13.73 5.76
N TYR A 862 -39.52 -14.53 6.61
CA TYR A 862 -38.14 -14.40 7.05
C TYR A 862 -37.42 -15.68 6.64
N ASP A 863 -36.48 -15.58 5.71
CA ASP A 863 -35.68 -16.72 5.26
C ASP A 863 -34.35 -16.73 6.02
N PRO A 864 -34.14 -17.68 6.95
CA PRO A 864 -32.88 -17.75 7.67
C PRO A 864 -31.77 -18.24 6.74
N ILE A 865 -30.67 -17.49 6.78
CA ILE A 865 -29.49 -17.76 5.99
C ILE A 865 -28.31 -17.99 6.93
N LEU A 866 -27.54 -19.02 6.62
CA LEU A 866 -26.29 -19.34 7.29
C LEU A 866 -25.14 -19.21 6.29
N THR A 867 -24.08 -18.53 6.71
CA THR A 867 -22.92 -18.26 5.88
C THR A 867 -21.64 -18.62 6.59
N LYS A 868 -20.69 -19.24 5.88
CA LYS A 868 -19.31 -19.46 6.30
C LYS A 868 -18.37 -18.70 5.36
N PHE A 869 -17.56 -17.81 5.93
CA PHE A 869 -16.56 -17.02 5.21
C PHE A 869 -15.18 -17.63 5.37
N PHE A 870 -14.45 -17.71 4.26
CA PHE A 870 -13.07 -18.15 4.18
C PHE A 870 -12.19 -16.95 3.82
N GLU A 871 -11.01 -16.84 4.42
CA GLU A 871 -10.05 -15.75 4.16
C GLU A 871 -9.13 -16.04 2.96
#